data_AF-A0A8T3U446-F1
#
_entry.id   AF-A0A8T3U446-F1
#
_cell.length_a   1.000
_cell.length_b   1.000
_cell.length_c   1.000
_cell.angle_alpha   90.00
_cell.angle_beta   90.00
_cell.angle_gamma   90.00
#
_symmetry.space_group_name_H-M   'P 1'
#
loop_
_entity.id
_entity.type
_entity.pdbx_description
1 polymer ?
#
loop_
_entity_poly.entity_id
_entity_poly.type
_entity_poly.pdbx_seq_one_letter_code
_entity_poly.pdbx_strand_id
1 'polypeptide(L)'
;MNLKNNLTRILAVLIVMIIAMTVYAVTALTNVAPEVTLTAVNYQGGEETSGFFEKDQNRAVFKNQYDKNSYYAYKSHNIMPRKITDINEKYKNSLFCLDNTLEFPQGNGIVYQNIGDLRTVKSVNTNQGEKNLTDEQKNKLFWLFENMYLREESKEVKDLYKTELFKNTFIHTGGDANDSEKLELALRKYNVEVTEDDLAVIEQWAIWYIINGDDSFRLNGANMLLDSNKEIVPTTDKKQLRLNVYDYLKTNIDKNGNYKVKGNIPSNYSIFDQKALRYAKNDKNYSILKNIKFNLSNDLNIDLKDIKINYLNKDNTLGKEISRSLMQVYLKSDESKEIKDSLKDVALKGEFGIKINEVMPENAHGLVITPIYDVKSINANVFIPKEENNKKVNQPIVNIERNKVTVNTPYGIPFKERESQKKYDLALRKSIVSIDGKIPEVSRLPRLDVSTDKNELLQNGKGTTITYKHPKNPLEVNIGSTVKYQIKVYNEETTEGIVTEIHDKLPSHLKLKENSELNKQYGWKQLENNVIATNYLNGKVLEGMRLGNNNNIIISQGYVEVELEVTDKATNDEVLTNIASIAGQNPSKDRDSNPGNVKYPNDLPGYKGNEENKNDLSDKEYFYKGQEDDDDFEKVIVKVKENPIPEKKYDLALRKSIVSIDGKEPEVSRLPKLDLTTDRNELLQNGKGTTITYKHPKNPLEVNIGSTVKYQIKVYNEEVTEGIATEIHDKLPNHLKLKENSELNKQYGWKQ
;
A
#
# COMPACT_ATOMS: atom_id res chain seq x y z
N MET A 1 -7.31 -3.70 -32.04
CA MET A 1 -6.12 -4.06 -31.24
C MET A 1 -6.44 -4.35 -29.76
N ASN A 2 -7.65 -4.83 -29.43
CA ASN A 2 -8.17 -4.86 -28.04
C ASN A 2 -8.71 -6.24 -27.60
N LEU A 3 -8.16 -7.35 -28.12
CA LEU A 3 -8.45 -8.70 -27.60
C LEU A 3 -7.28 -9.34 -26.83
N LYS A 4 -6.03 -8.89 -27.04
CA LYS A 4 -4.87 -9.46 -26.34
C LYS A 4 -4.81 -9.11 -24.85
N ASN A 5 -5.24 -7.91 -24.43
CA ASN A 5 -5.14 -7.48 -23.03
C ASN A 5 -6.17 -8.10 -22.09
N ASN A 6 -7.32 -8.57 -22.60
CA ASN A 6 -8.31 -9.27 -21.78
C ASN A 6 -7.97 -10.76 -21.61
N LEU A 7 -7.30 -11.38 -22.60
CA LEU A 7 -6.84 -12.76 -22.50
C LEU A 7 -5.73 -12.91 -21.44
N THR A 8 -4.81 -11.97 -21.33
CA THR A 8 -3.72 -12.00 -20.32
C THR A 8 -4.24 -11.81 -18.90
N ARG A 9 -5.31 -11.02 -18.71
CA ARG A 9 -5.98 -10.85 -17.40
C ARG A 9 -6.81 -12.06 -17.00
N ILE A 10 -7.40 -12.78 -17.95
CA ILE A 10 -8.13 -14.04 -17.70
C ILE A 10 -7.14 -15.20 -17.47
N LEU A 11 -5.99 -15.21 -18.14
CA LEU A 11 -4.93 -16.22 -17.97
C LEU A 11 -4.19 -16.06 -16.63
N ALA A 12 -3.97 -14.83 -16.16
CA ALA A 12 -3.37 -14.57 -14.84
C ALA A 12 -4.27 -14.96 -13.66
N VAL A 13 -5.60 -14.95 -13.85
CA VAL A 13 -6.56 -15.44 -12.85
C VAL A 13 -6.68 -16.98 -12.91
N LEU A 14 -6.46 -17.60 -14.07
CA LEU A 14 -6.44 -19.07 -14.21
C LEU A 14 -5.17 -19.70 -13.63
N ILE A 15 -4.00 -19.07 -13.76
CA ILE A 15 -2.73 -19.64 -13.28
C ILE A 15 -2.63 -19.68 -11.74
N VAL A 16 -3.29 -18.75 -11.03
CA VAL A 16 -3.40 -18.81 -9.56
C VAL A 16 -4.30 -19.97 -9.08
N MET A 17 -5.20 -20.49 -9.93
CA MET A 17 -6.02 -21.67 -9.61
C MET A 17 -5.33 -23.01 -9.91
N ILE A 18 -4.30 -23.06 -10.77
CA ILE A 18 -3.71 -24.33 -11.25
C ILE A 18 -2.73 -24.95 -10.24
N ILE A 19 -2.18 -24.18 -9.30
CA ILE A 19 -1.22 -24.73 -8.32
C ILE A 19 -1.90 -25.55 -7.22
N ALA A 20 -3.21 -25.41 -7.03
CA ALA A 20 -3.98 -26.30 -6.14
C ALA A 20 -4.17 -27.73 -6.73
N MET A 21 -3.83 -27.97 -8.00
CA MET A 21 -4.13 -29.24 -8.68
C MET A 21 -2.99 -30.26 -8.75
N THR A 22 -1.77 -29.98 -8.30
CA THR A 22 -0.63 -30.90 -8.56
C THR A 22 -0.07 -31.67 -7.36
N VAL A 23 -0.64 -31.56 -6.16
CA VAL A 23 -0.24 -32.42 -5.04
C VAL A 23 -1.47 -32.93 -4.31
N TYR A 24 -2.24 -33.81 -4.94
CA TYR A 24 -2.99 -34.88 -4.26
C TYR A 24 -3.47 -35.89 -5.31
N ALA A 25 -2.52 -36.50 -6.02
CA ALA A 25 -2.67 -37.94 -6.17
C ALA A 25 -2.41 -38.51 -4.78
N VAL A 26 -3.45 -38.53 -3.93
CA VAL A 26 -3.51 -39.58 -2.92
C VAL A 26 -3.56 -40.83 -3.76
N THR A 27 -2.39 -41.42 -4.01
CA THR A 27 -2.30 -42.85 -4.23
C THR A 27 -2.90 -43.43 -2.96
N ALA A 28 -4.23 -43.59 -2.98
CA ALA A 28 -4.92 -44.49 -2.10
C ALA A 28 -4.44 -45.86 -2.54
N LEU A 29 -3.23 -46.21 -2.10
CA LEU A 29 -2.89 -47.58 -1.76
C LEU A 29 -3.90 -47.92 -0.66
N THR A 30 -5.10 -48.31 -1.08
CA THR A 30 -6.11 -48.83 -0.19
C THR A 30 -5.49 -50.09 0.39
N ASN A 31 -5.03 -50.02 1.64
CA ASN A 31 -4.66 -51.18 2.45
C ASN A 31 -5.90 -52.04 2.78
N VAL A 32 -6.81 -52.20 1.82
CA VAL A 32 -8.01 -53.01 1.95
C VAL A 32 -7.69 -54.34 1.28
N ALA A 33 -7.71 -55.42 2.05
CA ALA A 33 -7.43 -56.75 1.52
C ALA A 33 -8.34 -57.05 0.32
N PRO A 34 -7.81 -57.63 -0.77
CA PRO A 34 -8.60 -57.90 -1.98
C PRO A 34 -9.73 -58.91 -1.72
N GLU A 35 -9.55 -59.78 -0.72
CA GLU A 35 -10.51 -60.79 -0.30
C GLU A 35 -10.55 -60.94 1.22
N VAL A 36 -11.71 -61.34 1.74
CA VAL A 36 -11.97 -61.58 3.16
C VAL A 36 -12.87 -62.80 3.30
N THR A 37 -12.72 -63.56 4.38
CA THR A 37 -13.61 -64.71 4.65
C THR A 37 -14.54 -64.37 5.81
N LEU A 38 -15.82 -64.21 5.51
CA LEU A 38 -16.82 -63.70 6.44
C LEU A 38 -17.77 -64.81 6.89
N THR A 39 -18.15 -64.79 8.15
CA THR A 39 -19.22 -65.63 8.71
C THR A 39 -20.04 -64.83 9.71
N ALA A 40 -21.32 -65.18 9.85
CA ALA A 40 -22.23 -64.59 10.81
C ALA A 40 -22.24 -65.46 12.07
N VAL A 41 -21.72 -64.93 13.16
CA VAL A 41 -21.73 -65.61 14.46
C VAL A 41 -22.85 -65.07 15.32
N ASN A 42 -23.44 -65.94 16.16
CA ASN A 42 -24.38 -65.49 17.18
C ASN A 42 -23.65 -64.49 18.07
N TYR A 43 -24.27 -63.33 18.27
CA TYR A 43 -23.68 -62.26 19.04
C TYR A 43 -24.46 -62.15 20.36
N GLN A 44 -23.78 -62.55 21.44
CA GLN A 44 -24.23 -62.25 22.78
C GLN A 44 -23.76 -60.83 23.09
N GLY A 45 -24.68 -59.95 23.47
CA GLY A 45 -24.42 -58.55 23.81
C GLY A 45 -23.22 -58.35 24.74
N GLY A 46 -22.69 -57.14 24.77
CA GLY A 46 -21.57 -56.76 25.64
C GLY A 46 -22.02 -55.87 26.79
N GLU A 47 -21.17 -55.70 27.81
CA GLU A 47 -21.32 -54.55 28.70
C GLU A 47 -21.21 -53.27 27.86
N GLU A 48 -22.10 -52.33 28.10
CA GLU A 48 -22.07 -51.02 27.46
C GLU A 48 -20.74 -50.32 27.73
N THR A 49 -20.05 -49.95 26.65
CA THR A 49 -18.71 -49.35 26.74
C THR A 49 -18.75 -47.82 26.80
N SER A 50 -19.84 -47.21 26.31
CA SER A 50 -20.13 -45.78 26.38
C SER A 50 -20.58 -45.35 27.79
N GLY A 51 -19.64 -44.84 28.58
CA GLY A 51 -19.78 -44.62 30.02
C GLY A 51 -20.33 -43.25 30.37
N PHE A 52 -21.60 -42.95 30.05
CA PHE A 52 -22.19 -41.62 30.27
C PHE A 52 -22.38 -41.22 31.77
N PHE A 53 -22.24 -42.16 32.72
CA PHE A 53 -22.74 -41.99 34.10
C PHE A 53 -21.69 -41.88 35.23
N GLU A 54 -20.50 -41.33 34.98
CA GLU A 54 -19.44 -41.26 36.01
C GLU A 54 -19.36 -39.95 36.82
N LYS A 55 -20.21 -38.94 36.55
CA LYS A 55 -19.96 -37.57 37.04
C LYS A 55 -20.55 -37.14 38.42
N ASP A 56 -21.35 -37.92 39.14
CA ASP A 56 -21.83 -37.52 40.49
C ASP A 56 -22.51 -38.65 41.32
N GLN A 57 -22.43 -38.60 42.66
CA GLN A 57 -23.02 -39.57 43.60
C GLN A 57 -24.57 -39.56 43.59
N ASN A 58 -25.21 -38.44 43.24
CA ASN A 58 -26.68 -38.34 43.10
C ASN A 58 -27.25 -39.07 41.87
N ARG A 59 -26.39 -39.60 40.99
CA ARG A 59 -26.77 -40.26 39.72
C ARG A 59 -26.80 -41.79 39.81
N ALA A 60 -26.59 -42.36 41.01
CA ALA A 60 -26.52 -43.81 41.25
C ALA A 60 -27.84 -44.57 40.96
N VAL A 61 -28.99 -43.89 41.03
CA VAL A 61 -30.31 -44.51 40.78
C VAL A 61 -30.43 -45.02 39.34
N PHE A 62 -29.98 -44.24 38.36
CA PHE A 62 -29.97 -44.64 36.95
C PHE A 62 -28.89 -45.67 36.66
N LYS A 63 -27.76 -45.67 37.39
CA LYS A 63 -26.73 -46.74 37.30
C LYS A 63 -27.26 -48.12 37.69
N ASN A 64 -28.27 -48.20 38.56
CA ASN A 64 -28.94 -49.45 38.92
C ASN A 64 -30.03 -49.87 37.92
N GLN A 65 -30.54 -48.92 37.11
CA GLN A 65 -31.48 -49.17 36.00
C GLN A 65 -30.74 -49.39 34.67
N TYR A 66 -29.49 -48.95 34.60
CA TYR A 66 -28.61 -49.11 33.46
C TYR A 66 -28.39 -50.59 33.18
N ASP A 67 -28.55 -50.95 31.92
CA ASP A 67 -28.60 -52.32 31.47
C ASP A 67 -27.24 -53.01 31.69
N LYS A 68 -27.18 -53.92 32.65
CA LYS A 68 -26.01 -54.79 32.88
C LYS A 68 -26.14 -56.13 32.16
N ASN A 69 -27.24 -56.34 31.43
CA ASN A 69 -27.56 -57.63 30.88
C ASN A 69 -27.29 -57.64 29.38
N SER A 70 -26.25 -58.36 28.98
CA SER A 70 -26.04 -58.77 27.60
C SER A 70 -27.25 -59.55 27.07
N TYR A 71 -27.88 -59.07 25.99
CA TYR A 71 -28.94 -59.82 25.31
C TYR A 71 -28.36 -60.75 24.25
N TYR A 72 -28.85 -61.98 24.21
CA TYR A 72 -28.46 -62.98 23.22
C TYR A 72 -29.29 -62.89 21.93
N ALA A 73 -30.58 -62.52 22.02
CA ALA A 73 -31.45 -62.39 20.85
C ALA A 73 -32.71 -61.56 21.09
N TYR A 74 -33.52 -61.33 20.06
CA TYR A 74 -34.83 -60.69 20.17
C TYR A 74 -35.96 -61.64 19.73
N LYS A 75 -36.98 -61.81 20.58
CA LYS A 75 -38.18 -62.59 20.28
C LYS A 75 -39.26 -61.71 19.66
N SER A 76 -39.07 -61.45 18.39
CA SER A 76 -40.08 -61.05 17.40
C SER A 76 -39.63 -61.70 16.10
N HIS A 77 -40.37 -62.68 15.59
CA HIS A 77 -39.91 -63.54 14.48
C HIS A 77 -38.52 -64.19 14.72
N ASN A 78 -38.13 -64.42 15.99
CA ASN A 78 -36.84 -64.98 16.40
C ASN A 78 -35.63 -64.32 15.71
N ILE A 79 -35.59 -62.98 15.67
CA ILE A 79 -34.44 -62.22 15.22
C ILE A 79 -33.25 -62.54 16.14
N MET A 80 -32.31 -63.33 15.64
CA MET A 80 -31.03 -63.52 16.31
C MET A 80 -30.03 -62.50 15.74
N PRO A 81 -29.59 -61.51 16.54
CA PRO A 81 -28.56 -60.59 16.11
C PRO A 81 -27.29 -61.41 15.87
N ARG A 82 -26.78 -61.32 14.65
CA ARG A 82 -25.53 -61.94 14.28
C ARG A 82 -24.53 -60.87 13.97
N LYS A 83 -23.32 -61.04 14.50
CA LYS A 83 -22.18 -60.21 14.12
C LYS A 83 -21.52 -60.85 12.92
N ILE A 84 -21.44 -60.11 11.83
CA ILE A 84 -20.57 -60.50 10.71
C ILE A 84 -19.13 -60.30 11.16
N THR A 85 -18.35 -61.37 11.08
CA THR A 85 -16.96 -61.39 11.55
C THR A 85 -16.08 -61.99 10.47
N ASP A 86 -14.86 -61.45 10.34
CA ASP A 86 -13.79 -62.06 9.58
C ASP A 86 -13.13 -63.17 10.39
N ILE A 87 -13.16 -64.40 9.88
CA ILE A 87 -12.60 -65.57 10.57
C ILE A 87 -11.07 -65.48 10.73
N ASN A 88 -10.41 -64.63 9.94
CA ASN A 88 -8.97 -64.42 9.97
C ASN A 88 -8.58 -63.16 10.76
N GLU A 89 -9.54 -62.47 11.37
CA GLU A 89 -9.36 -61.21 12.11
C GLU A 89 -8.64 -60.10 11.32
N LYS A 90 -8.62 -60.15 9.99
CA LYS A 90 -8.01 -59.10 9.15
C LYS A 90 -8.84 -57.81 9.18
N TYR A 91 -10.15 -57.92 9.43
CA TYR A 91 -11.05 -56.79 9.60
C TYR A 91 -11.64 -56.73 11.01
N LYS A 92 -11.27 -55.69 11.76
CA LYS A 92 -11.81 -55.38 13.09
C LYS A 92 -12.95 -54.36 13.08
N ASN A 93 -13.41 -53.98 11.89
CA ASN A 93 -14.27 -52.82 11.66
C ASN A 93 -15.75 -53.20 11.54
N SER A 94 -16.64 -52.21 11.56
CA SER A 94 -18.09 -52.43 11.55
C SER A 94 -18.57 -52.87 10.17
N LEU A 95 -19.02 -54.13 10.10
CA LEU A 95 -19.56 -54.77 8.89
C LEU A 95 -21.09 -54.79 8.95
N PHE A 96 -21.74 -54.30 7.88
CA PHE A 96 -23.20 -54.31 7.75
C PHE A 96 -23.60 -55.00 6.45
N CYS A 97 -24.74 -55.69 6.47
CA CYS A 97 -25.28 -56.29 5.27
C CYS A 97 -26.14 -55.28 4.50
N LEU A 98 -26.14 -55.34 3.17
CA LEU A 98 -26.84 -54.37 2.35
C LEU A 98 -28.24 -54.83 1.91
N ASP A 99 -28.48 -56.12 1.67
CA ASP A 99 -29.72 -56.60 1.02
C ASP A 99 -30.46 -57.67 1.84
N ASN A 100 -31.54 -57.33 2.54
CA ASN A 100 -32.27 -58.27 3.40
C ASN A 100 -33.02 -59.40 2.67
N THR A 101 -32.99 -59.46 1.34
CA THR A 101 -33.60 -60.54 0.55
C THR A 101 -32.72 -61.80 0.46
N LEU A 102 -31.48 -61.70 0.92
CA LEU A 102 -30.47 -62.78 0.94
C LEU A 102 -30.12 -63.18 2.38
N GLU A 103 -29.48 -64.34 2.55
CA GLU A 103 -29.05 -64.86 3.83
C GLU A 103 -27.74 -64.19 4.32
N PHE A 104 -27.54 -64.17 5.63
CA PHE A 104 -26.23 -63.81 6.22
C PHE A 104 -25.19 -64.90 5.90
N PRO A 105 -23.89 -64.59 5.77
CA PRO A 105 -22.86 -65.61 5.56
C PRO A 105 -22.87 -66.65 6.69
N GLN A 106 -22.93 -67.95 6.36
CA GLN A 106 -23.05 -69.05 7.34
C GLN A 106 -21.86 -70.04 7.30
N GLY A 107 -21.76 -70.89 8.32
CA GLY A 107 -20.87 -72.04 8.35
C GLY A 107 -19.40 -71.69 8.60
N ASN A 108 -18.48 -72.41 7.94
CA ASN A 108 -17.02 -72.24 8.07
C ASN A 108 -16.47 -70.94 7.43
N GLY A 109 -17.35 -70.05 6.98
CA GLY A 109 -17.02 -68.78 6.34
C GLY A 109 -17.11 -68.83 4.82
N ILE A 110 -17.55 -67.71 4.24
CA ILE A 110 -17.70 -67.50 2.80
C ILE A 110 -16.62 -66.52 2.35
N VAL A 111 -15.96 -66.80 1.23
CA VAL A 111 -14.97 -65.88 0.66
C VAL A 111 -15.69 -64.77 -0.10
N TYR A 112 -15.41 -63.53 0.31
CA TYR A 112 -15.87 -62.31 -0.30
C TYR A 112 -14.71 -61.58 -0.98
N GLN A 113 -14.99 -60.97 -2.12
CA GLN A 113 -14.06 -60.10 -2.84
C GLN A 113 -14.44 -58.63 -2.63
N ASN A 114 -13.45 -57.77 -2.45
CA ASN A 114 -13.64 -56.32 -2.39
C ASN A 114 -13.86 -55.77 -3.81
N ILE A 115 -14.99 -55.10 -4.03
CA ILE A 115 -15.32 -54.48 -5.32
C ILE A 115 -15.14 -52.95 -5.34
N GLY A 116 -14.58 -52.39 -4.25
CA GLY A 116 -14.19 -50.99 -4.14
C GLY A 116 -15.08 -50.17 -3.21
N ASP A 117 -14.80 -48.86 -3.15
CA ASP A 117 -15.57 -47.91 -2.35
C ASP A 117 -16.99 -47.74 -2.93
N LEU A 118 -18.00 -47.72 -2.06
CA LEU A 118 -19.43 -47.65 -2.37
C LEU A 118 -19.79 -46.50 -3.33
N ARG A 119 -19.03 -45.39 -3.32
CA ARG A 119 -19.21 -44.29 -4.28
C ARG A 119 -19.05 -44.79 -5.72
N THR A 120 -18.07 -45.65 -5.96
CA THR A 120 -17.69 -46.16 -7.28
C THR A 120 -18.41 -47.45 -7.69
N VAL A 121 -18.91 -48.21 -6.72
CA VAL A 121 -19.65 -49.46 -6.95
C VAL A 121 -20.94 -49.19 -7.71
N LYS A 122 -21.16 -49.89 -8.82
CA LYS A 122 -22.36 -49.70 -9.68
C LYS A 122 -23.52 -50.60 -9.27
N SER A 123 -23.24 -51.87 -9.03
CA SER A 123 -24.22 -52.90 -8.70
C SER A 123 -23.73 -53.77 -7.54
N VAL A 124 -24.69 -54.41 -6.86
CA VAL A 124 -24.45 -55.44 -5.84
C VAL A 124 -25.33 -56.67 -6.13
N ASN A 125 -24.95 -57.83 -5.59
CA ASN A 125 -25.70 -59.07 -5.77
C ASN A 125 -27.01 -59.08 -4.96
N THR A 126 -28.04 -59.68 -5.54
CA THR A 126 -29.38 -59.87 -4.95
C THR A 126 -29.89 -61.29 -5.25
N ASN A 127 -31.02 -61.67 -4.66
CA ASN A 127 -31.66 -62.97 -4.96
C ASN A 127 -32.16 -63.10 -6.42
N GLN A 128 -32.23 -61.99 -7.16
CA GLN A 128 -32.65 -61.92 -8.57
C GLN A 128 -31.50 -61.64 -9.54
N GLY A 129 -30.24 -61.62 -9.08
CA GLY A 129 -29.06 -61.36 -9.91
C GLY A 129 -28.27 -60.16 -9.39
N GLU A 130 -28.10 -59.11 -10.20
CA GLU A 130 -27.45 -57.87 -9.78
C GLU A 130 -28.43 -56.70 -9.80
N LYS A 131 -28.34 -55.82 -8.79
CA LYS A 131 -29.13 -54.59 -8.70
C LYS A 131 -28.20 -53.38 -8.72
N ASN A 132 -28.49 -52.41 -9.59
CA ASN A 132 -27.80 -51.13 -9.60
C ASN A 132 -28.16 -50.31 -8.37
N LEU A 133 -27.15 -49.71 -7.74
CA LEU A 133 -27.34 -48.74 -6.66
C LEU A 133 -27.48 -47.34 -7.25
N THR A 134 -28.61 -46.68 -6.99
CA THR A 134 -28.83 -45.30 -7.47
C THR A 134 -27.96 -44.31 -6.69
N ASP A 135 -27.67 -43.15 -7.30
CA ASP A 135 -26.95 -42.08 -6.60
C ASP A 135 -27.72 -41.61 -5.35
N GLU A 136 -29.05 -41.58 -5.41
CA GLU A 136 -29.89 -41.26 -4.24
C GLU A 136 -29.69 -42.25 -3.09
N GLN A 137 -29.65 -43.57 -3.37
CA GLN A 137 -29.40 -44.58 -2.36
C GLN A 137 -28.00 -44.45 -1.75
N LYS A 138 -26.99 -44.18 -2.58
CA LYS A 138 -25.62 -43.94 -2.12
C LYS A 138 -25.54 -42.69 -1.23
N ASN A 139 -26.18 -41.60 -1.65
CA ASN A 139 -26.26 -40.35 -0.90
C ASN A 139 -26.89 -40.57 0.49
N LYS A 140 -28.02 -41.29 0.54
CA LYS A 140 -28.70 -41.68 1.77
C LYS A 140 -27.84 -42.54 2.68
N LEU A 141 -27.13 -43.54 2.13
CA LEU A 141 -26.20 -44.38 2.88
C LEU A 141 -25.06 -43.57 3.49
N PHE A 142 -24.43 -42.68 2.72
CA PHE A 142 -23.33 -41.86 3.24
C PHE A 142 -23.79 -40.85 4.29
N TRP A 143 -25.00 -40.30 4.16
CA TRP A 143 -25.59 -39.51 5.23
C TRP A 143 -25.74 -40.35 6.51
N LEU A 144 -26.28 -41.57 6.41
CA LEU A 144 -26.42 -42.47 7.55
C LEU A 144 -25.05 -42.81 8.15
N PHE A 145 -24.06 -43.18 7.33
CA PHE A 145 -22.71 -43.51 7.79
C PHE A 145 -22.04 -42.34 8.52
N GLU A 146 -22.33 -41.10 8.15
CA GLU A 146 -21.84 -39.90 8.84
C GLU A 146 -22.49 -39.65 10.20
N ASN A 147 -23.67 -40.21 10.46
CA ASN A 147 -24.49 -39.88 11.63
C ASN A 147 -24.81 -41.09 12.54
N MET A 148 -24.44 -42.30 12.14
CA MET A 148 -24.67 -43.51 12.93
C MET A 148 -23.68 -43.68 14.09
N TYR A 149 -23.88 -44.69 14.93
CA TYR A 149 -22.96 -45.14 15.95
C TYR A 149 -22.14 -46.32 15.39
N LEU A 150 -20.82 -46.36 15.59
CA LEU A 150 -20.00 -47.49 15.17
C LEU A 150 -19.34 -48.13 16.39
N ARG A 151 -19.68 -49.39 16.65
CA ARG A 151 -19.32 -50.10 17.88
C ARG A 151 -17.81 -50.31 18.08
N GLU A 152 -17.09 -50.46 16.97
CA GLU A 152 -15.65 -50.78 16.96
C GLU A 152 -14.78 -49.52 17.13
N GLU A 153 -15.38 -48.34 17.30
CA GLU A 153 -14.65 -47.08 17.55
C GLU A 153 -14.16 -46.95 19.00
N SER A 154 -13.25 -46.00 19.25
CA SER A 154 -12.80 -45.69 20.61
C SER A 154 -13.96 -45.18 21.48
N LYS A 155 -13.87 -45.38 22.80
CA LYS A 155 -14.92 -44.96 23.75
C LYS A 155 -15.32 -43.49 23.57
N GLU A 156 -14.35 -42.61 23.39
CA GLU A 156 -14.57 -41.16 23.24
C GLU A 156 -15.39 -40.82 21.98
N VAL A 157 -15.11 -41.51 20.87
CA VAL A 157 -15.85 -41.32 19.62
C VAL A 157 -17.27 -41.86 19.75
N LYS A 158 -17.42 -43.04 20.36
CA LYS A 158 -18.71 -43.68 20.62
C LYS A 158 -19.62 -42.81 21.49
N ASP A 159 -19.09 -42.24 22.58
CA ASP A 159 -19.80 -41.32 23.47
C ASP A 159 -20.30 -40.08 22.72
N LEU A 160 -19.46 -39.49 21.86
CA LEU A 160 -19.81 -38.32 21.06
C LEU A 160 -20.98 -38.60 20.11
N TYR A 161 -20.86 -39.64 19.28
CA TYR A 161 -21.88 -39.97 18.27
C TYR A 161 -23.20 -40.41 18.90
N LYS A 162 -23.14 -41.21 19.98
CA LYS A 162 -24.34 -41.62 20.72
C LYS A 162 -25.06 -40.42 21.35
N THR A 163 -24.30 -39.50 21.95
CA THR A 163 -24.86 -38.26 22.54
C THR A 163 -25.50 -37.37 21.48
N GLU A 164 -24.84 -37.18 20.33
CA GLU A 164 -25.35 -36.36 19.23
C GLU A 164 -26.62 -36.97 18.62
N LEU A 165 -26.63 -38.29 18.38
CA LEU A 165 -27.80 -39.02 17.91
C LEU A 165 -29.00 -38.85 18.86
N PHE A 166 -28.81 -39.05 20.16
CA PHE A 166 -29.89 -38.92 21.14
C PHE A 166 -30.37 -37.49 21.32
N LYS A 167 -29.45 -36.51 21.30
CA LYS A 167 -29.81 -35.09 21.32
C LYS A 167 -30.70 -34.74 20.13
N ASN A 168 -30.29 -35.14 18.93
CA ASN A 168 -31.04 -34.85 17.71
C ASN A 168 -32.38 -35.60 17.66
N THR A 169 -32.42 -36.81 18.20
CA THR A 169 -33.67 -37.57 18.37
C THR A 169 -34.63 -36.85 19.33
N PHE A 170 -34.15 -36.36 20.47
CA PHE A 170 -34.96 -35.57 21.40
C PHE A 170 -35.58 -34.34 20.74
N ILE A 171 -34.78 -33.58 19.98
CA ILE A 171 -35.24 -32.42 19.21
C ILE A 171 -36.30 -32.83 18.19
N HIS A 172 -36.05 -33.93 17.46
CA HIS A 172 -36.99 -34.45 16.46
C HIS A 172 -38.35 -34.80 17.06
N THR A 173 -38.37 -35.31 18.29
CA THR A 173 -39.60 -35.61 19.03
C THR A 173 -40.25 -34.38 19.70
N GLY A 174 -39.82 -33.16 19.38
CA GLY A 174 -40.38 -31.91 19.89
C GLY A 174 -39.73 -31.37 21.16
N GLY A 175 -38.56 -31.90 21.55
CA GLY A 175 -37.78 -31.42 22.69
C GLY A 175 -37.06 -30.09 22.41
N ASP A 176 -36.94 -29.24 23.44
CA ASP A 176 -36.17 -27.98 23.35
C ASP A 176 -34.72 -28.19 23.80
N ALA A 177 -33.78 -28.02 22.86
CA ALA A 177 -32.35 -28.16 23.14
C ALA A 177 -31.76 -27.03 24.01
N ASN A 178 -32.48 -25.91 24.19
CA ASN A 178 -32.04 -24.79 25.01
C ASN A 178 -32.39 -24.98 26.50
N ASP A 179 -33.33 -25.88 26.81
CA ASP A 179 -33.66 -26.27 28.17
C ASP A 179 -32.65 -27.34 28.65
N SER A 180 -31.56 -26.87 29.26
CA SER A 180 -30.44 -27.74 29.67
C SER A 180 -30.85 -28.87 30.63
N GLU A 181 -31.85 -28.65 31.49
CA GLU A 181 -32.33 -29.64 32.46
C GLU A 181 -33.16 -30.74 31.76
N LYS A 182 -34.09 -30.34 30.88
CA LYS A 182 -34.87 -31.31 30.10
C LYS A 182 -34.01 -32.09 29.12
N LEU A 183 -33.06 -31.42 28.45
CA LEU A 183 -32.12 -32.08 27.56
C LEU A 183 -31.27 -33.10 28.32
N GLU A 184 -30.74 -32.74 29.49
CA GLU A 184 -29.95 -33.67 30.30
C GLU A 184 -30.81 -34.88 30.75
N LEU A 185 -32.04 -34.66 31.22
CA LEU A 185 -32.95 -35.74 31.61
C LEU A 185 -33.30 -36.67 30.43
N ALA A 186 -33.56 -36.10 29.25
CA ALA A 186 -33.84 -36.87 28.05
C ALA A 186 -32.64 -37.71 27.62
N LEU A 187 -31.45 -37.13 27.56
CA LEU A 187 -30.20 -37.84 27.23
C LEU A 187 -29.94 -38.99 28.21
N ARG A 188 -30.20 -38.80 29.51
CA ARG A 188 -30.10 -39.88 30.51
C ARG A 188 -31.07 -41.01 30.20
N LYS A 189 -32.32 -40.69 29.89
CA LYS A 189 -33.35 -41.68 29.58
C LYS A 189 -33.00 -42.49 28.32
N TYR A 190 -32.56 -41.83 27.25
CA TYR A 190 -32.08 -42.53 26.05
C TYR A 190 -30.89 -43.45 26.33
N ASN A 191 -29.89 -42.99 27.10
CA ASN A 191 -28.73 -43.82 27.42
C ASN A 191 -29.05 -45.03 28.30
N VAL A 192 -30.10 -45.00 29.12
CA VAL A 192 -30.55 -46.15 29.92
C VAL A 192 -31.35 -47.13 29.08
N GLU A 193 -32.26 -46.62 28.25
CA GLU A 193 -33.26 -47.46 27.57
C GLU A 193 -32.79 -47.97 26.20
N VAL A 194 -31.91 -47.25 25.50
CA VAL A 194 -31.40 -47.60 24.16
C VAL A 194 -29.91 -47.97 24.23
N THR A 195 -29.65 -49.27 24.11
CA THR A 195 -28.30 -49.88 24.22
C THR A 195 -27.49 -49.79 22.92
N GLU A 196 -26.18 -50.00 22.99
CA GLU A 196 -25.28 -50.20 21.84
C GLU A 196 -25.70 -51.39 20.97
N ASP A 197 -26.34 -52.39 21.57
CA ASP A 197 -26.94 -53.51 20.86
C ASP A 197 -28.21 -53.12 20.10
N ASP A 198 -29.08 -52.33 20.73
CA ASP A 198 -30.25 -51.78 20.06
C ASP A 198 -29.86 -50.88 18.88
N LEU A 199 -28.83 -50.04 19.03
CA LEU A 199 -28.36 -49.15 17.96
C LEU A 199 -27.86 -49.92 16.73
N ALA A 200 -27.05 -50.96 16.92
CA ALA A 200 -26.55 -51.77 15.79
C ALA A 200 -27.69 -52.41 14.99
N VAL A 201 -28.74 -52.86 15.68
CA VAL A 201 -29.93 -53.42 15.04
C VAL A 201 -30.74 -52.32 14.35
N ILE A 202 -30.99 -51.18 15.01
CA ILE A 202 -31.71 -50.03 14.42
C ILE A 202 -31.03 -49.57 13.12
N GLU A 203 -29.71 -49.46 13.12
CA GLU A 203 -28.92 -48.99 11.99
C GLU A 203 -28.86 -49.99 10.84
N GLN A 204 -28.77 -51.29 11.13
CA GLN A 204 -28.87 -52.33 10.11
C GLN A 204 -30.23 -52.29 9.40
N TRP A 205 -31.32 -52.02 10.13
CA TRP A 205 -32.64 -51.81 9.53
C TRP A 205 -32.70 -50.54 8.68
N ALA A 206 -32.08 -49.44 9.13
CA ALA A 206 -32.00 -48.21 8.34
C ALA A 206 -31.26 -48.43 6.99
N ILE A 207 -30.23 -49.30 6.96
CA ILE A 207 -29.55 -49.70 5.71
C ILE A 207 -30.51 -50.47 4.79
N TRP A 208 -31.23 -51.47 5.31
CA TRP A 208 -32.20 -52.23 4.53
C TRP A 208 -33.38 -51.39 4.04
N TYR A 209 -33.81 -50.40 4.83
CA TYR A 209 -34.77 -49.41 4.39
C TYR A 209 -34.26 -48.66 3.14
N ILE A 210 -33.00 -48.22 3.13
CA ILE A 210 -32.41 -47.52 1.97
C ILE A 210 -32.26 -48.44 0.74
N ILE A 211 -31.76 -49.66 0.93
CA ILE A 211 -31.44 -50.57 -0.18
C ILE A 211 -32.68 -51.28 -0.72
N ASN A 212 -33.52 -51.82 0.16
CA ASN A 212 -34.65 -52.67 -0.18
C ASN A 212 -36.00 -51.93 -0.14
N GLY A 213 -36.06 -50.75 0.49
CA GLY A 213 -37.33 -50.09 0.80
C GLY A 213 -38.09 -50.77 1.94
N ASP A 214 -37.43 -51.61 2.74
CA ASP A 214 -38.07 -52.31 3.85
C ASP A 214 -38.32 -51.37 5.03
N ASP A 215 -39.56 -50.90 5.15
CA ASP A 215 -40.02 -50.05 6.25
C ASP A 215 -40.59 -50.85 7.44
N SER A 216 -40.39 -52.16 7.47
CA SER A 216 -40.90 -53.03 8.53
C SER A 216 -39.95 -53.08 9.74
N PHE A 217 -39.77 -51.93 10.41
CA PHE A 217 -38.99 -51.86 11.65
C PHE A 217 -39.67 -52.66 12.78
N ARG A 218 -39.12 -53.83 13.07
CA ARG A 218 -39.73 -54.84 13.96
C ARG A 218 -39.14 -54.88 15.38
N LEU A 219 -38.18 -54.02 15.69
CA LEU A 219 -37.50 -54.00 16.99
C LEU A 219 -38.30 -53.28 18.09
N ASN A 220 -39.20 -52.36 17.71
CA ASN A 220 -40.03 -51.57 18.64
C ASN A 220 -40.84 -52.46 19.61
N GLY A 221 -41.29 -53.65 19.18
CA GLY A 221 -42.10 -54.56 20.01
C GLY A 221 -41.38 -55.82 20.50
N ALA A 222 -40.10 -56.01 20.17
CA ALA A 222 -39.43 -57.29 20.35
C ALA A 222 -38.98 -57.53 21.81
N ASN A 223 -39.39 -58.66 22.39
CA ASN A 223 -38.84 -59.14 23.66
C ASN A 223 -37.33 -59.41 23.49
N MET A 224 -36.55 -59.22 24.54
CA MET A 224 -35.12 -59.52 24.54
C MET A 224 -34.89 -60.87 25.22
N LEU A 225 -33.99 -61.69 24.69
CA LEU A 225 -33.66 -63.00 25.21
C LEU A 225 -32.30 -62.91 25.91
N LEU A 226 -32.25 -63.29 27.19
CA LEU A 226 -30.98 -63.44 27.92
C LEU A 226 -30.28 -64.75 27.59
N ASP A 227 -31.09 -65.79 27.39
CA ASP A 227 -30.68 -67.13 26.97
C ASP A 227 -31.86 -67.78 26.21
N SER A 228 -31.74 -69.06 25.85
CA SER A 228 -32.77 -69.78 25.08
C SER A 228 -34.13 -69.87 25.79
N ASN A 229 -34.19 -69.66 27.10
CA ASN A 229 -35.34 -69.93 27.96
C ASN A 229 -35.82 -68.70 28.74
N LYS A 230 -35.05 -67.61 28.77
CA LYS A 230 -35.30 -66.44 29.64
C LYS A 230 -35.48 -65.17 28.83
N GLU A 231 -36.66 -64.57 28.97
CA GLU A 231 -37.08 -63.38 28.23
C GLU A 231 -37.20 -62.15 29.14
N ILE A 232 -36.85 -61.00 28.59
CA ILE A 232 -37.10 -59.68 29.15
C ILE A 232 -38.06 -58.95 28.24
N VAL A 233 -39.21 -58.58 28.81
CA VAL A 233 -40.18 -57.72 28.12
C VAL A 233 -39.67 -56.28 28.19
N PRO A 234 -39.47 -55.59 27.06
CA PRO A 234 -39.03 -54.20 27.08
C PRO A 234 -40.09 -53.30 27.72
N THR A 235 -39.63 -52.32 28.50
CA THR A 235 -40.46 -51.27 29.09
C THR A 235 -41.15 -50.45 27.99
N THR A 236 -42.26 -49.80 28.31
CA THR A 236 -42.93 -48.87 27.38
C THR A 236 -41.97 -47.79 26.87
N ASP A 237 -41.08 -47.31 27.75
CA ASP A 237 -40.07 -46.32 27.42
C ASP A 237 -39.02 -46.89 26.44
N LYS A 238 -38.48 -48.10 26.67
CA LYS A 238 -37.54 -48.77 25.74
C LYS A 238 -38.13 -48.93 24.35
N LYS A 239 -39.39 -49.38 24.26
CA LYS A 239 -40.11 -49.52 22.98
C LYS A 239 -40.16 -48.17 22.25
N GLN A 240 -40.72 -47.16 22.92
CA GLN A 240 -40.93 -45.85 22.32
C GLN A 240 -39.62 -45.16 21.95
N LEU A 241 -38.58 -45.23 22.78
CA LEU A 241 -37.32 -44.56 22.53
C LEU A 241 -36.53 -45.22 21.38
N ARG A 242 -36.58 -46.55 21.23
CA ARG A 242 -36.04 -47.23 20.04
C ARG A 242 -36.75 -46.79 18.77
N LEU A 243 -38.08 -46.69 18.80
CA LEU A 243 -38.86 -46.20 17.68
C LEU A 243 -38.48 -44.75 17.33
N ASN A 244 -38.38 -43.88 18.33
CA ASN A 244 -38.00 -42.47 18.11
C ASN A 244 -36.64 -42.35 17.41
N VAL A 245 -35.65 -43.16 17.81
CA VAL A 245 -34.32 -43.16 17.16
C VAL A 245 -34.41 -43.63 15.71
N TYR A 246 -35.13 -44.72 15.44
CA TYR A 246 -35.35 -45.19 14.06
C TYR A 246 -36.09 -44.15 13.21
N ASP A 247 -37.16 -43.56 13.73
CA ASP A 247 -37.97 -42.54 13.04
C ASP A 247 -37.16 -41.28 12.74
N TYR A 248 -36.29 -40.86 13.67
CA TYR A 248 -35.34 -39.78 13.44
C TYR A 248 -34.40 -40.11 12.27
N LEU A 249 -33.76 -41.29 12.29
CA LEU A 249 -32.84 -41.70 11.22
C LEU A 249 -33.57 -41.77 9.88
N LYS A 250 -34.71 -42.45 9.82
CA LYS A 250 -35.53 -42.59 8.61
C LYS A 250 -35.96 -41.24 8.04
N THR A 251 -36.53 -40.37 8.89
CA THR A 251 -36.98 -39.03 8.47
C THR A 251 -35.85 -38.23 7.83
N ASN A 252 -34.64 -38.32 8.39
CA ASN A 252 -33.50 -37.60 7.85
C ASN A 252 -32.89 -38.29 6.63
N ILE A 253 -32.89 -39.62 6.55
CA ILE A 253 -32.55 -40.37 5.33
C ILE A 253 -33.42 -39.88 4.17
N ASP A 254 -34.73 -39.77 4.35
CA ASP A 254 -35.65 -39.33 3.30
C ASP A 254 -35.39 -37.89 2.83
N LYS A 255 -35.04 -37.00 3.77
CA LYS A 255 -34.67 -35.61 3.45
C LYS A 255 -33.34 -35.49 2.70
N ASN A 256 -32.48 -36.51 2.77
CA ASN A 256 -31.09 -36.47 2.31
C ASN A 256 -30.86 -37.28 1.02
N GLY A 257 -31.88 -37.48 0.18
CA GLY A 257 -31.70 -38.10 -1.16
C GLY A 257 -30.75 -37.36 -2.09
N ASN A 258 -30.69 -36.03 -1.98
CA ASN A 258 -29.74 -35.17 -2.71
C ASN A 258 -28.44 -34.90 -1.92
N TYR A 259 -28.19 -35.64 -0.82
CA TYR A 259 -27.00 -35.47 -0.01
C TYR A 259 -25.75 -35.72 -0.86
N LYS A 260 -25.03 -34.66 -1.21
CA LYS A 260 -23.78 -34.85 -1.92
C LYS A 260 -22.82 -35.51 -0.95
N VAL A 261 -22.55 -36.79 -1.16
CA VAL A 261 -21.47 -37.51 -0.49
C VAL A 261 -20.28 -36.57 -0.49
N LYS A 262 -19.81 -36.18 0.70
CA LYS A 262 -18.59 -35.39 0.83
C LYS A 262 -17.45 -36.28 0.35
N GLY A 263 -17.26 -36.34 -0.97
CA GLY A 263 -15.96 -36.66 -1.53
C GLY A 263 -14.99 -35.65 -0.93
N ASN A 264 -13.74 -36.10 -0.72
CA ASN A 264 -12.65 -35.24 -0.30
C ASN A 264 -12.87 -33.81 -0.76
N ILE A 265 -12.89 -32.91 0.23
CA ILE A 265 -13.20 -31.48 0.13
C ILE A 265 -12.94 -30.97 -1.28
N PRO A 266 -13.96 -30.44 -1.97
CA PRO A 266 -13.78 -30.02 -3.34
C PRO A 266 -12.64 -29.01 -3.40
N SER A 267 -11.72 -29.22 -4.35
CA SER A 267 -10.43 -28.55 -4.54
C SER A 267 -10.51 -27.04 -4.78
N ASN A 268 -11.70 -26.47 -4.69
CA ASN A 268 -12.07 -25.08 -4.93
C ASN A 268 -12.77 -24.41 -3.73
N TYR A 269 -12.74 -25.02 -2.54
CA TYR A 269 -13.21 -24.36 -1.32
C TYR A 269 -12.27 -23.18 -1.00
N SER A 270 -12.60 -21.99 -1.50
CA SER A 270 -11.81 -20.79 -1.25
C SER A 270 -12.14 -20.26 0.14
N ILE A 271 -11.44 -20.77 1.15
CA ILE A 271 -11.46 -20.16 2.49
C ILE A 271 -10.81 -18.77 2.50
N PHE A 272 -10.38 -18.22 1.36
CA PHE A 272 -9.73 -16.92 1.26
C PHE A 272 -10.53 -15.96 0.37
N ASP A 273 -10.77 -14.74 0.87
CA ASP A 273 -11.24 -13.62 0.03
C ASP A 273 -10.04 -12.93 -0.64
N GLN A 274 -9.73 -13.37 -1.88
CA GLN A 274 -8.62 -12.81 -2.67
C GLN A 274 -8.83 -11.35 -3.09
N LYS A 275 -10.06 -10.81 -3.05
CA LYS A 275 -10.38 -9.49 -3.62
C LYS A 275 -9.97 -8.33 -2.70
N ALA A 276 -9.83 -8.56 -1.39
CA ALA A 276 -9.54 -7.52 -0.40
C ALA A 276 -8.06 -7.43 0.03
N LEU A 277 -7.24 -8.44 -0.32
CA LEU A 277 -5.86 -8.58 0.12
C LEU A 277 -4.96 -7.47 -0.45
N ARG A 278 -4.20 -6.81 0.44
CA ARG A 278 -3.20 -5.79 0.06
C ARG A 278 -1.85 -6.10 0.71
N TYR A 279 -0.79 -5.96 -0.08
CA TYR A 279 0.60 -6.14 0.35
C TYR A 279 1.33 -4.80 0.38
N ALA A 280 2.19 -4.59 1.37
CA ALA A 280 3.12 -3.49 1.42
C ALA A 280 4.52 -4.03 1.78
N LYS A 281 5.47 -3.84 0.86
CA LYS A 281 6.89 -4.08 1.08
C LYS A 281 7.50 -2.86 1.77
N ASN A 282 8.28 -3.06 2.83
CA ASN A 282 9.19 -2.03 3.34
C ASN A 282 10.61 -2.52 3.05
N ASP A 283 11.40 -1.73 2.30
CA ASP A 283 12.66 -2.17 1.70
C ASP A 283 13.79 -2.46 2.69
N LYS A 284 13.60 -2.32 4.02
CA LYS A 284 14.72 -2.49 4.95
C LYS A 284 14.61 -3.43 6.14
N ASN A 285 13.47 -3.95 6.58
CA ASN A 285 13.47 -4.87 7.74
C ASN A 285 12.28 -5.83 7.84
N TYR A 286 11.16 -5.55 7.18
CA TYR A 286 9.97 -6.36 7.34
C TYR A 286 8.99 -6.20 6.17
N SER A 287 8.12 -7.18 6.00
CA SER A 287 7.03 -7.17 5.01
C SER A 287 5.68 -7.18 5.72
N ILE A 288 4.69 -6.40 5.25
CA ILE A 288 3.34 -6.38 5.85
C ILE A 288 2.30 -6.87 4.84
N LEU A 289 1.54 -7.88 5.24
CA LEU A 289 0.33 -8.34 4.56
C LEU A 289 -0.89 -7.88 5.36
N LYS A 290 -1.85 -7.22 4.71
CA LYS A 290 -3.10 -6.75 5.33
C LYS A 290 -4.33 -7.35 4.66
N ASN A 291 -5.44 -7.39 5.40
CA ASN A 291 -6.75 -7.87 4.97
C ASN A 291 -6.81 -9.37 4.63
N ILE A 292 -6.17 -10.20 5.47
CA ILE A 292 -6.35 -11.64 5.41
C ILE A 292 -7.69 -11.98 6.08
N LYS A 293 -8.55 -12.75 5.39
CA LYS A 293 -9.82 -13.23 5.94
C LYS A 293 -10.03 -14.69 5.60
N PHE A 294 -10.37 -15.48 6.62
CA PHE A 294 -10.87 -16.83 6.41
C PHE A 294 -12.39 -16.86 6.27
N ASN A 295 -12.90 -17.41 5.17
CA ASN A 295 -14.32 -17.71 4.97
C ASN A 295 -14.55 -19.21 5.21
N LEU A 296 -14.77 -19.59 6.46
CA LEU A 296 -15.14 -20.96 6.82
C LEU A 296 -16.68 -21.12 6.66
N SER A 297 -17.15 -22.19 6.00
CA SER A 297 -18.60 -22.53 6.04
C SER A 297 -19.01 -22.80 7.47
N ASN A 298 -20.18 -22.31 7.85
CA ASN A 298 -20.85 -22.78 9.06
C ASN A 298 -21.24 -24.26 8.99
N ASP A 299 -21.39 -24.82 7.78
CA ASP A 299 -21.77 -26.23 7.54
C ASP A 299 -20.60 -27.22 7.71
N LEU A 300 -19.38 -26.71 7.88
CA LEU A 300 -18.17 -27.50 7.99
C LEU A 300 -17.65 -27.40 9.43
N ASN A 301 -17.87 -28.44 10.23
CA ASN A 301 -17.29 -28.58 11.57
C ASN A 301 -15.79 -28.94 11.46
N ILE A 302 -15.00 -27.97 10.99
CA ILE A 302 -13.56 -28.11 10.72
C ILE A 302 -12.77 -27.62 11.92
N ASP A 303 -11.94 -28.49 12.46
CA ASP A 303 -10.96 -28.10 13.47
C ASP A 303 -9.65 -27.67 12.79
N LEU A 304 -9.43 -26.35 12.72
CA LEU A 304 -8.17 -25.76 12.28
C LEU A 304 -7.09 -26.08 13.31
N LYS A 305 -6.05 -26.81 12.90
CA LYS A 305 -4.94 -27.18 13.79
C LYS A 305 -3.76 -26.24 13.66
N ASP A 306 -3.45 -25.81 12.43
CA ASP A 306 -2.30 -24.96 12.16
C ASP A 306 -2.48 -24.14 10.87
N ILE A 307 -1.73 -23.04 10.73
CA ILE A 307 -1.63 -22.27 9.49
C ILE A 307 -0.15 -22.09 9.19
N LYS A 308 0.33 -22.75 8.14
CA LYS A 308 1.70 -22.57 7.66
C LYS A 308 1.77 -21.42 6.68
N ILE A 309 2.89 -20.70 6.72
CA ILE A 309 3.15 -19.60 5.79
C ILE A 309 4.53 -19.85 5.18
N ASN A 310 4.57 -19.89 3.86
CA ASN A 310 5.79 -20.04 3.08
C ASN A 310 5.96 -18.84 2.15
N TYR A 311 7.16 -18.62 1.66
CA TYR A 311 7.35 -17.76 0.49
C TYR A 311 6.78 -18.42 -0.78
N LEU A 312 6.35 -17.60 -1.73
CA LEU A 312 6.02 -18.04 -3.09
C LEU A 312 7.18 -17.63 -4.01
N ASN A 313 7.87 -18.61 -4.61
CA ASN A 313 9.00 -18.36 -5.50
C ASN A 313 8.54 -17.82 -6.85
N LYS A 314 9.39 -17.11 -7.61
CA LYS A 314 9.08 -16.50 -8.92
C LYS A 314 8.61 -17.50 -9.99
N ASP A 315 9.00 -18.77 -9.87
CA ASP A 315 8.53 -19.88 -10.71
C ASP A 315 7.18 -20.46 -10.25
N ASN A 316 6.54 -19.81 -9.26
CA ASN A 316 5.32 -20.22 -8.58
C ASN A 316 5.44 -21.53 -7.77
N THR A 317 6.64 -21.92 -7.37
CA THR A 317 6.86 -23.05 -6.46
C THR A 317 6.79 -22.64 -4.98
N LEU A 318 6.59 -23.63 -4.11
CA LEU A 318 6.60 -23.44 -2.66
C LEU A 318 8.03 -23.08 -2.19
N GLY A 319 8.16 -21.91 -1.59
CA GLY A 319 9.40 -21.43 -0.99
C GLY A 319 9.57 -21.85 0.48
N LYS A 320 10.61 -21.30 1.11
CA LYS A 320 10.95 -21.54 2.52
C LYS A 320 9.76 -21.21 3.44
N GLU A 321 9.51 -22.06 4.44
CA GLU A 321 8.55 -21.81 5.52
C GLU A 321 9.05 -20.65 6.41
N ILE A 322 8.14 -19.71 6.71
CA ILE A 322 8.39 -18.57 7.57
C ILE A 322 8.11 -19.00 9.00
N SER A 323 9.08 -18.83 9.90
CA SER A 323 8.90 -19.21 11.32
C SER A 323 7.90 -18.28 12.01
N ARG A 324 7.05 -18.84 12.88
CA ARG A 324 6.08 -18.07 13.69
C ARG A 324 6.75 -16.98 14.52
N SER A 325 7.99 -17.19 14.98
CA SER A 325 8.77 -16.22 15.75
C SER A 325 9.13 -14.95 14.96
N LEU A 326 9.12 -15.03 13.63
CA LEU A 326 9.38 -13.91 12.73
C LEU A 326 8.10 -13.16 12.36
N MET A 327 6.94 -13.63 12.82
CA MET A 327 5.65 -13.05 12.48
C MET A 327 5.04 -12.28 13.66
N GLN A 328 4.53 -11.10 13.38
CA GLN A 328 3.64 -10.34 14.26
C GLN A 328 2.26 -10.30 13.63
N VAL A 329 1.23 -10.67 14.37
CA VAL A 329 -0.13 -10.85 13.86
C VAL A 329 -1.06 -9.87 14.56
N TYR A 330 -1.93 -9.20 13.82
CA TYR A 330 -2.80 -8.15 14.34
C TYR A 330 -4.21 -8.30 13.77
N LEU A 331 -5.24 -8.03 14.57
CA LEU A 331 -6.60 -7.91 14.04
C LEU A 331 -6.73 -6.57 13.32
N LYS A 332 -7.50 -6.55 12.22
CA LYS A 332 -7.76 -5.31 11.50
C LYS A 332 -8.49 -4.26 12.35
N SER A 333 -9.32 -4.71 13.30
CA SER A 333 -10.04 -3.83 14.22
C SER A 333 -9.13 -3.13 15.24
N ASP A 334 -7.93 -3.66 15.48
CA ASP A 334 -6.97 -3.10 16.44
C ASP A 334 -5.54 -3.50 16.07
N GLU A 335 -4.89 -2.68 15.24
CA GLU A 335 -3.51 -2.89 14.80
C GLU A 335 -2.48 -2.58 15.90
N SER A 336 -2.90 -2.03 17.06
CA SER A 336 -1.98 -1.65 18.15
C SER A 336 -1.57 -2.83 19.04
N LYS A 337 -2.37 -3.91 19.03
CA LYS A 337 -2.19 -5.07 19.89
C LYS A 337 -1.76 -6.30 19.09
N GLU A 338 -0.50 -6.69 19.26
CA GLU A 338 0.00 -7.95 18.70
C GLU A 338 -0.69 -9.15 19.36
N ILE A 339 -1.09 -10.12 18.53
CA ILE A 339 -1.60 -11.42 18.95
C ILE A 339 -0.47 -12.43 18.92
N LYS A 340 -0.09 -12.90 20.11
CA LYS A 340 0.97 -13.89 20.32
C LYS A 340 0.47 -15.34 20.29
N ASP A 341 -0.83 -15.54 20.29
CA ASP A 341 -1.49 -16.85 20.31
C ASP A 341 -1.42 -17.56 18.93
N SER A 342 -2.08 -18.71 18.83
CA SER A 342 -2.18 -19.50 17.60
C SER A 342 -2.83 -18.71 16.46
N LEU A 343 -2.32 -18.92 15.23
CA LEU A 343 -2.94 -18.34 14.02
C LEU A 343 -4.39 -18.79 13.83
N LYS A 344 -4.75 -19.97 14.37
CA LYS A 344 -6.13 -20.48 14.43
C LYS A 344 -7.07 -19.50 15.12
N ASP A 345 -6.70 -19.01 16.29
CA ASP A 345 -7.58 -18.17 17.11
C ASP A 345 -7.82 -16.81 16.45
N VAL A 346 -6.83 -16.33 15.71
CA VAL A 346 -6.94 -15.12 14.90
C VAL A 346 -7.84 -15.36 13.69
N ALA A 347 -7.66 -16.49 13.01
CA ALA A 347 -8.46 -16.88 11.84
C ALA A 347 -9.96 -16.96 12.15
N LEU A 348 -10.32 -17.39 13.36
CA LEU A 348 -11.71 -17.47 13.83
C LEU A 348 -12.30 -16.12 14.28
N LYS A 349 -11.46 -15.12 14.58
CA LYS A 349 -11.89 -13.80 15.09
C LYS A 349 -12.16 -12.76 13.99
N GLY A 350 -11.83 -13.06 12.73
CA GLY A 350 -12.18 -12.22 11.57
C GLY A 350 -10.98 -11.80 10.73
N GLU A 351 -10.99 -10.56 10.23
CA GLU A 351 -9.92 -10.04 9.37
C GLU A 351 -8.67 -9.68 10.17
N PHE A 352 -7.50 -10.10 9.67
CA PHE A 352 -6.22 -9.86 10.33
C PHE A 352 -5.10 -9.53 9.33
N GLY A 353 -3.98 -9.06 9.86
CA GLY A 353 -2.75 -8.77 9.13
C GLY A 353 -1.55 -9.48 9.75
N ILE A 354 -0.50 -9.66 8.95
CA ILE A 354 0.75 -10.29 9.35
C ILE A 354 1.90 -9.38 8.94
N LYS A 355 2.80 -9.10 9.89
CA LYS A 355 4.09 -8.46 9.65
C LYS A 355 5.19 -9.50 9.82
N ILE A 356 6.03 -9.65 8.81
CA ILE A 356 7.15 -10.61 8.77
C ILE A 356 8.45 -9.83 8.99
N ASN A 357 9.11 -10.05 10.12
CA ASN A 357 10.34 -9.38 10.55
C ASN A 357 11.61 -10.02 9.97
N GLU A 358 11.62 -10.28 8.67
CA GLU A 358 12.83 -10.67 7.93
C GLU A 358 12.82 -10.08 6.51
N VAL A 359 14.01 -9.92 5.93
CA VAL A 359 14.17 -9.51 4.54
C VAL A 359 13.74 -10.66 3.64
N MET A 360 12.95 -10.34 2.61
CA MET A 360 12.48 -11.36 1.68
C MET A 360 13.61 -11.96 0.85
N PRO A 361 13.59 -13.28 0.59
CA PRO A 361 14.49 -13.90 -0.38
C PRO A 361 14.34 -13.27 -1.77
N GLU A 362 15.44 -13.09 -2.51
CA GLU A 362 15.41 -12.49 -3.86
C GLU A 362 14.53 -13.24 -4.86
N ASN A 363 14.34 -14.55 -4.65
CA ASN A 363 13.49 -15.39 -5.49
C ASN A 363 12.00 -15.37 -5.06
N ALA A 364 11.62 -14.71 -3.97
CA ALA A 364 10.24 -14.63 -3.52
C ALA A 364 9.48 -13.51 -4.25
N HIS A 365 8.23 -13.78 -4.64
CA HIS A 365 7.32 -12.80 -5.25
C HIS A 365 5.89 -12.85 -4.65
N GLY A 366 5.70 -13.64 -3.60
CA GLY A 366 4.43 -13.79 -2.90
C GLY A 366 4.58 -14.56 -1.60
N LEU A 367 3.45 -14.95 -1.01
CA LEU A 367 3.36 -15.93 0.08
C LEU A 367 2.48 -17.10 -0.34
N VAL A 368 2.70 -18.25 0.28
CA VAL A 368 1.76 -19.37 0.27
C VAL A 368 1.24 -19.54 1.69
N ILE A 369 -0.07 -19.40 1.88
CA ILE A 369 -0.72 -19.67 3.17
C ILE A 369 -1.37 -21.05 3.06
N THR A 370 -1.03 -21.96 3.96
CA THR A 370 -1.50 -23.36 3.95
C THR A 370 -2.22 -23.66 5.26
N PRO A 371 -3.54 -23.49 5.30
CA PRO A 371 -4.36 -23.93 6.42
C PRO A 371 -4.35 -25.45 6.51
N ILE A 372 -4.17 -25.94 7.73
CA ILE A 372 -4.12 -27.36 8.06
C ILE A 372 -5.30 -27.66 8.96
N TYR A 373 -6.11 -28.60 8.52
CA TYR A 373 -7.32 -28.93 9.25
C TYR A 373 -7.76 -30.37 9.01
N ASP A 374 -8.43 -30.94 9.99
CA ASP A 374 -8.96 -32.29 9.88
C ASP A 374 -10.36 -32.25 9.31
N VAL A 375 -10.64 -33.15 8.37
CA VAL A 375 -11.99 -33.51 8.00
C VAL A 375 -12.28 -34.94 8.37
N LYS A 376 -13.53 -35.16 8.81
CA LYS A 376 -14.09 -36.50 8.94
C LYS A 376 -14.25 -37.06 7.52
N SER A 377 -13.66 -38.22 7.27
CA SER A 377 -13.79 -38.99 6.05
C SER A 377 -14.41 -40.34 6.37
N ILE A 378 -15.21 -40.86 5.45
CA ILE A 378 -15.80 -42.19 5.54
C ILE A 378 -15.37 -43.01 4.35
N ASN A 379 -14.75 -44.15 4.65
CA ASN A 379 -14.49 -45.21 3.69
C ASN A 379 -15.58 -46.26 3.84
N ALA A 380 -16.22 -46.62 2.73
CA ALA A 380 -17.27 -47.61 2.71
C ALA A 380 -16.93 -48.65 1.64
N ASN A 381 -16.19 -49.70 2.00
CA ASN A 381 -15.76 -50.72 1.04
C ASN A 381 -16.82 -51.80 0.92
N VAL A 382 -17.23 -52.11 -0.30
CA VAL A 382 -18.25 -53.13 -0.57
C VAL A 382 -17.59 -54.46 -0.91
N PHE A 383 -18.11 -55.50 -0.28
CA PHE A 383 -17.69 -56.87 -0.45
C PHE A 383 -18.86 -57.70 -0.98
N ILE A 384 -18.61 -58.50 -2.01
CA ILE A 384 -19.58 -59.47 -2.54
C ILE A 384 -19.01 -60.88 -2.49
N PRO A 385 -19.83 -61.93 -2.38
CA PRO A 385 -19.33 -63.30 -2.44
C PRO A 385 -18.54 -63.53 -3.74
N LYS A 386 -17.35 -64.14 -3.62
CA LYS A 386 -16.46 -64.39 -4.78
C LYS A 386 -17.06 -65.44 -5.72
N GLU A 387 -17.57 -66.52 -5.15
CA GLU A 387 -18.19 -67.62 -5.89
C GLU A 387 -19.62 -67.28 -6.34
N GLU A 388 -19.94 -67.55 -7.60
CA GLU A 388 -21.22 -67.16 -8.23
C GLU A 388 -22.45 -67.78 -7.54
N ASN A 389 -22.35 -69.04 -7.10
CA ASN A 389 -23.43 -69.71 -6.36
C ASN A 389 -23.70 -69.01 -5.01
N ASN A 390 -22.66 -68.47 -4.37
CA ASN A 390 -22.80 -67.79 -3.09
C ASN A 390 -23.41 -66.39 -3.25
N LYS A 391 -23.28 -65.73 -4.42
CA LYS A 391 -23.88 -64.43 -4.69
C LYS A 391 -25.42 -64.46 -4.69
N LYS A 392 -26.03 -65.60 -5.03
CA LYS A 392 -27.49 -65.79 -5.02
C LYS A 392 -28.06 -66.11 -3.64
N VAL A 393 -27.19 -66.40 -2.67
CA VAL A 393 -27.57 -66.84 -1.32
C VAL A 393 -27.16 -65.83 -0.27
N ASN A 394 -25.96 -65.27 -0.35
CA ASN A 394 -25.36 -64.48 0.72
C ASN A 394 -25.36 -62.98 0.42
N GLN A 395 -25.70 -62.18 1.42
CA GLN A 395 -25.79 -60.73 1.31
C GLN A 395 -24.47 -60.07 0.89
N PRO A 396 -24.52 -59.01 0.06
CA PRO A 396 -23.41 -58.07 -0.06
C PRO A 396 -23.20 -57.35 1.28
N ILE A 397 -21.94 -57.05 1.59
CA ILE A 397 -21.52 -56.50 2.88
C ILE A 397 -20.76 -55.20 2.65
N VAL A 398 -21.01 -54.19 3.48
CA VAL A 398 -20.25 -52.95 3.51
C VAL A 398 -19.42 -52.89 4.79
N ASN A 399 -18.14 -52.60 4.65
CA ASN A 399 -17.25 -52.24 5.74
C ASN A 399 -17.19 -50.72 5.85
N ILE A 400 -17.53 -50.18 7.02
CA ILE A 400 -17.58 -48.74 7.28
C ILE A 400 -16.45 -48.35 8.22
N GLU A 401 -15.63 -47.41 7.79
CA GLU A 401 -14.53 -46.85 8.56
C GLU A 401 -14.58 -45.33 8.56
N ARG A 402 -14.62 -44.75 9.76
CA ARG A 402 -14.42 -43.31 9.93
C ARG A 402 -12.97 -43.01 10.17
N ASN A 403 -12.43 -42.11 9.37
CA ASN A 403 -11.07 -41.66 9.45
C ASN A 403 -11.04 -40.14 9.61
N LYS A 404 -10.06 -39.63 10.35
CA LYS A 404 -9.70 -38.21 10.28
C LYS A 404 -8.64 -38.07 9.21
N VAL A 405 -8.93 -37.31 8.17
CA VAL A 405 -7.96 -36.97 7.13
C VAL A 405 -7.52 -35.54 7.38
N THR A 406 -6.23 -35.36 7.64
CA THR A 406 -5.63 -34.02 7.68
C THR A 406 -5.45 -33.52 6.25
N VAL A 407 -6.07 -32.40 5.96
CA VAL A 407 -6.03 -31.74 4.65
C VAL A 407 -5.17 -30.48 4.76
N ASN A 408 -4.29 -30.30 3.77
CA ASN A 408 -3.48 -29.10 3.60
C ASN A 408 -3.93 -28.39 2.32
N THR A 409 -4.37 -27.15 2.42
CA THR A 409 -4.90 -26.42 1.26
C THR A 409 -4.05 -25.17 1.00
N PRO A 410 -3.01 -25.23 0.14
CA PRO A 410 -2.13 -24.08 -0.09
C PRO A 410 -2.80 -23.01 -0.96
N TYR A 411 -2.69 -21.75 -0.54
CA TYR A 411 -3.16 -20.57 -1.28
C TYR A 411 -1.98 -19.66 -1.61
N GLY A 412 -1.62 -19.60 -2.90
CA GLY A 412 -0.62 -18.67 -3.41
C GLY A 412 -1.16 -17.25 -3.51
N ILE A 413 -0.51 -16.31 -2.85
CA ILE A 413 -0.83 -14.88 -2.84
C ILE A 413 0.36 -14.16 -3.48
N PRO A 414 0.34 -13.92 -4.81
CA PRO A 414 1.33 -13.09 -5.45
C PRO A 414 1.21 -11.67 -4.90
N PHE A 415 2.35 -11.02 -4.65
CA PHE A 415 2.34 -9.63 -4.25
C PHE A 415 1.87 -8.77 -5.41
N LYS A 416 0.92 -7.88 -5.13
CA LYS A 416 0.74 -6.65 -5.92
C LYS A 416 1.35 -5.55 -5.09
N GLU A 417 2.46 -4.99 -5.56
CA GLU A 417 3.01 -3.77 -4.97
C GLU A 417 1.89 -2.74 -4.91
N ARG A 418 1.54 -2.33 -3.69
CA ARG A 418 0.77 -1.11 -3.52
C ARG A 418 1.70 -0.01 -3.98
N GLU A 419 1.41 0.60 -5.13
CA GLU A 419 2.01 1.88 -5.49
C GLU A 419 1.91 2.76 -4.25
N SER A 420 3.06 3.09 -3.65
CA SER A 420 3.14 4.18 -2.69
C SER A 420 2.47 5.36 -3.39
N GLN A 421 1.49 6.00 -2.74
CA GLN A 421 0.95 7.26 -3.27
C GLN A 421 2.14 8.10 -3.70
N LYS A 422 2.24 8.38 -5.01
CA LYS A 422 3.28 9.27 -5.53
C LYS A 422 3.16 10.57 -4.74
N LYS A 423 4.15 10.82 -3.89
CA LYS A 423 4.36 12.13 -3.26
C LYS A 423 5.08 12.99 -4.28
N TYR A 424 4.94 14.29 -4.17
CA TYR A 424 5.63 15.29 -4.99
C TYR A 424 6.17 16.33 -4.02
N ASP A 425 7.34 16.88 -4.31
CA ASP A 425 8.01 17.81 -3.41
C ASP A 425 8.90 18.78 -4.21
N LEU A 426 8.48 20.04 -4.27
CA LEU A 426 9.22 21.12 -4.92
C LEU A 426 9.55 22.24 -3.93
N ALA A 427 10.84 22.43 -3.65
CA ALA A 427 11.32 23.51 -2.79
C ALA A 427 11.92 24.68 -3.58
N LEU A 428 11.72 25.92 -3.11
CA LEU A 428 12.22 27.15 -3.72
C LEU A 428 13.28 27.82 -2.84
N ARG A 429 14.38 28.26 -3.45
CA ARG A 429 15.40 29.12 -2.82
C ARG A 429 15.66 30.38 -3.64
N LYS A 430 15.72 31.52 -2.96
CA LYS A 430 16.02 32.84 -3.52
C LYS A 430 17.41 33.30 -3.07
N SER A 431 18.13 34.00 -3.95
CA SER A 431 19.46 34.53 -3.66
C SER A 431 19.76 35.81 -4.45
N ILE A 432 20.51 36.74 -3.87
CA ILE A 432 21.04 37.92 -4.59
C ILE A 432 22.33 37.51 -5.31
N VAL A 433 22.34 37.57 -6.64
CA VAL A 433 23.49 37.19 -7.48
C VAL A 433 24.43 38.36 -7.71
N SER A 434 23.88 39.57 -7.91
CA SER A 434 24.68 40.77 -8.07
C SER A 434 23.92 42.04 -7.74
N ILE A 435 24.63 43.07 -7.30
CA ILE A 435 24.15 44.45 -7.13
C ILE A 435 25.00 45.33 -8.05
N ASP A 436 24.36 46.07 -8.97
CA ASP A 436 25.02 46.91 -9.97
C ASP A 436 26.12 46.16 -10.76
N GLY A 437 25.85 44.90 -11.10
CA GLY A 437 26.78 44.01 -11.81
C GLY A 437 27.91 43.44 -10.95
N LYS A 438 27.99 43.77 -9.66
CA LYS A 438 29.01 43.23 -8.74
C LYS A 438 28.45 42.07 -7.91
N ILE A 439 29.20 40.98 -7.85
CA ILE A 439 28.85 39.79 -7.06
C ILE A 439 29.12 40.09 -5.57
N PRO A 440 28.23 39.68 -4.64
CA PRO A 440 28.48 39.82 -3.21
C PRO A 440 29.77 39.11 -2.75
N GLU A 441 30.49 39.70 -1.80
CA GLU A 441 31.72 39.12 -1.24
C GLU A 441 31.48 37.75 -0.59
N VAL A 442 30.40 37.64 0.18
CA VAL A 442 29.89 36.36 0.68
C VAL A 442 28.81 35.86 -0.28
N SER A 443 29.05 34.70 -0.91
CA SER A 443 28.09 34.08 -1.82
C SER A 443 26.73 33.88 -1.16
N ARG A 444 25.67 34.30 -1.86
CA ARG A 444 24.27 34.07 -1.50
C ARG A 444 23.68 32.83 -2.16
N LEU A 445 24.43 32.15 -3.02
CA LEU A 445 23.93 30.95 -3.68
C LEU A 445 23.77 29.82 -2.66
N PRO A 446 22.64 29.09 -2.66
CA PRO A 446 22.39 28.01 -1.73
C PRO A 446 23.44 26.90 -1.87
N ARG A 447 24.08 26.54 -0.75
CA ARG A 447 24.96 25.38 -0.68
C ARG A 447 24.20 24.20 -0.08
N LEU A 448 23.95 23.22 -0.94
CA LEU A 448 23.32 21.96 -0.59
C LEU A 448 24.14 21.21 0.47
N ASP A 449 23.50 20.80 1.57
CA ASP A 449 24.05 19.88 2.56
C ASP A 449 23.23 18.59 2.60
N VAL A 450 23.82 17.50 2.08
CA VAL A 450 23.23 16.15 2.05
C VAL A 450 23.92 15.21 3.05
N SER A 451 24.72 15.74 3.99
CA SER A 451 25.49 14.92 4.93
C SER A 451 24.62 14.25 6.00
N THR A 452 23.51 14.88 6.37
CA THR A 452 22.66 14.43 7.47
C THR A 452 21.78 13.24 7.12
N ASP A 453 21.46 12.96 5.85
CA ASP A 453 20.52 11.86 5.59
C ASP A 453 20.47 11.26 4.16
N LYS A 454 21.63 10.86 3.63
CA LYS A 454 21.68 10.26 2.28
C LYS A 454 20.76 9.04 2.10
N ASN A 455 20.52 8.29 3.17
CA ASN A 455 19.69 7.10 3.14
C ASN A 455 18.23 7.38 3.51
N GLU A 456 17.88 8.25 4.48
CA GLU A 456 16.47 8.49 4.80
C GLU A 456 15.74 9.36 3.77
N LEU A 457 16.42 10.32 3.13
CA LEU A 457 15.84 11.15 2.06
C LEU A 457 15.36 10.32 0.86
N LEU A 458 16.06 9.23 0.53
CA LEU A 458 15.73 8.36 -0.59
C LEU A 458 14.90 7.12 -0.22
N GLN A 459 14.92 6.66 1.04
CA GLN A 459 14.38 5.33 1.39
C GLN A 459 13.22 5.33 2.38
N ASN A 460 13.04 6.38 3.20
CA ASN A 460 12.07 6.36 4.30
C ASN A 460 11.01 7.46 4.24
N GLY A 461 11.16 8.48 3.39
CA GLY A 461 10.21 9.60 3.28
C GLY A 461 9.94 10.30 4.62
N LYS A 462 10.93 10.28 5.53
CA LYS A 462 10.90 10.91 6.87
C LYS A 462 11.62 12.25 6.89
N GLY A 463 12.70 12.41 6.12
CA GLY A 463 13.24 13.73 5.79
C GLY A 463 12.35 14.34 4.72
N THR A 464 11.61 15.39 5.07
CA THR A 464 10.74 16.08 4.11
C THR A 464 11.44 17.23 3.41
N THR A 465 12.54 17.76 3.97
CA THR A 465 13.18 18.95 3.40
C THR A 465 14.70 18.81 3.36
N ILE A 466 15.31 19.16 2.23
CA ILE A 466 16.75 19.20 2.06
C ILE A 466 17.32 20.49 2.67
N THR A 467 18.53 20.40 3.24
CA THR A 467 19.17 21.55 3.89
C THR A 467 19.93 22.41 2.87
N TYR A 468 19.53 23.68 2.74
CA TYR A 468 20.21 24.68 1.90
C TYR A 468 20.86 25.77 2.74
N LYS A 469 22.18 25.78 2.83
CA LYS A 469 22.94 26.73 3.66
C LYS A 469 23.31 27.97 2.85
N HIS A 470 22.88 29.15 3.29
CA HIS A 470 23.27 30.46 2.76
C HIS A 470 22.77 31.60 3.66
N PRO A 471 23.51 32.73 3.75
CA PRO A 471 23.14 33.84 4.63
C PRO A 471 22.02 34.70 4.02
N LYS A 472 21.21 35.33 4.87
CA LYS A 472 20.05 36.19 4.52
C LYS A 472 20.13 37.63 5.02
N ASN A 473 21.25 38.04 5.63
CA ASN A 473 21.43 39.41 6.13
C ASN A 473 21.35 40.44 4.99
N PRO A 474 20.75 41.63 5.22
CA PRO A 474 20.63 42.66 4.20
C PRO A 474 21.96 43.03 3.54
N LEU A 475 21.96 43.18 2.22
CA LEU A 475 23.07 43.76 1.46
C LEU A 475 22.83 45.25 1.19
N GLU A 476 23.89 46.05 1.24
CA GLU A 476 23.78 47.49 1.00
C GLU A 476 23.51 47.80 -0.47
N VAL A 477 22.54 48.67 -0.73
CA VAL A 477 22.18 49.19 -2.05
C VAL A 477 21.99 50.70 -1.98
N ASN A 478 22.11 51.40 -3.11
CA ASN A 478 21.74 52.81 -3.20
C ASN A 478 20.40 52.96 -3.91
N ILE A 479 19.80 54.15 -3.83
CA ILE A 479 18.71 54.54 -4.71
C ILE A 479 19.16 54.36 -6.18
N GLY A 480 18.31 53.76 -7.01
CA GLY A 480 18.61 53.45 -8.41
C GLY A 480 19.47 52.20 -8.63
N SER A 481 19.99 51.55 -7.58
CA SER A 481 20.76 50.32 -7.74
C SER A 481 19.90 49.22 -8.40
N THR A 482 20.51 48.50 -9.34
CA THR A 482 19.95 47.28 -9.92
C THR A 482 20.36 46.08 -9.08
N VAL A 483 19.40 45.34 -8.55
CA VAL A 483 19.62 44.09 -7.81
C VAL A 483 19.16 42.92 -8.66
N LYS A 484 20.08 42.01 -8.96
CA LYS A 484 19.80 40.77 -9.69
C LYS A 484 19.59 39.62 -8.70
N TYR A 485 18.42 39.00 -8.74
CA TYR A 485 18.08 37.82 -7.95
C TYR A 485 18.07 36.56 -8.83
N GLN A 486 18.39 35.43 -8.23
CA GLN A 486 18.13 34.09 -8.76
C GLN A 486 17.14 33.38 -7.85
N ILE A 487 16.08 32.85 -8.45
CA ILE A 487 15.07 32.01 -7.79
C ILE A 487 15.24 30.61 -8.39
N LYS A 488 15.59 29.65 -7.55
CA LYS A 488 15.85 28.26 -7.94
C LYS A 488 14.86 27.32 -7.27
N VAL A 489 14.33 26.38 -8.05
CA VAL A 489 13.44 25.32 -7.58
C VAL A 489 14.16 23.98 -7.68
N TYR A 490 14.00 23.14 -6.65
CA TYR A 490 14.57 21.80 -6.52
C TYR A 490 13.45 20.78 -6.40
N ASN A 491 13.64 19.60 -7.00
CA ASN A 491 12.75 18.47 -6.78
C ASN A 491 13.32 17.53 -5.71
N GLU A 492 12.71 17.51 -4.54
CA GLU A 492 13.21 16.78 -3.35
C GLU A 492 12.61 15.38 -3.20
N GLU A 493 11.78 14.97 -4.15
CA GLU A 493 11.17 13.65 -4.20
C GLU A 493 11.65 12.84 -5.41
N THR A 494 11.48 11.53 -5.32
CA THR A 494 11.83 10.57 -6.38
C THR A 494 10.89 10.59 -7.58
N THR A 495 9.81 11.37 -7.53
CA THR A 495 8.82 11.55 -8.59
C THR A 495 9.09 12.83 -9.37
N GLU A 496 8.67 12.88 -10.63
CA GLU A 496 8.83 14.09 -11.46
C GLU A 496 7.86 15.19 -11.05
N GLY A 497 8.31 16.45 -11.13
CA GLY A 497 7.49 17.64 -10.88
C GLY A 497 7.70 18.73 -11.93
N ILE A 498 6.70 19.60 -12.09
CA ILE A 498 6.73 20.75 -13.02
C ILE A 498 6.28 22.00 -12.26
N VAL A 499 7.10 23.05 -12.26
CA VAL A 499 6.69 24.38 -11.78
C VAL A 499 5.90 25.06 -12.88
N THR A 500 4.66 25.49 -12.62
CA THR A 500 3.83 26.16 -13.62
C THR A 500 3.90 27.68 -13.51
N GLU A 501 4.09 28.22 -12.30
CA GLU A 501 4.17 29.68 -12.07
C GLU A 501 4.96 30.01 -10.79
N ILE A 502 5.78 31.05 -10.85
CA ILE A 502 6.51 31.63 -9.71
C ILE A 502 6.03 33.06 -9.51
N HIS A 503 5.76 33.45 -8.27
CA HIS A 503 5.48 34.82 -7.86
C HIS A 503 6.66 35.39 -7.05
N ASP A 504 6.87 36.70 -7.15
CA ASP A 504 7.83 37.45 -6.33
C ASP A 504 7.17 38.74 -5.82
N LYS A 505 6.95 38.82 -4.51
CA LYS A 505 6.35 39.97 -3.83
C LYS A 505 7.42 40.99 -3.53
N LEU A 506 7.31 42.12 -4.21
CA LEU A 506 8.24 43.23 -4.07
C LEU A 506 7.83 44.13 -2.89
N PRO A 507 8.79 44.61 -2.09
CA PRO A 507 8.56 45.68 -1.11
C PRO A 507 8.30 47.02 -1.83
N SER A 508 7.70 47.99 -1.13
CA SER A 508 7.19 49.25 -1.71
C SER A 508 8.18 50.04 -2.57
N HIS A 509 9.48 50.01 -2.24
CA HIS A 509 10.52 50.78 -2.92
C HIS A 509 11.48 49.92 -3.75
N LEU A 510 11.01 48.76 -4.21
CA LEU A 510 11.69 47.91 -5.17
C LEU A 510 10.73 47.62 -6.33
N LYS A 511 11.14 47.90 -7.56
CA LYS A 511 10.31 47.70 -8.76
C LYS A 511 10.98 46.77 -9.77
N LEU A 512 10.19 46.15 -10.65
CA LEU A 512 10.71 45.46 -11.81
C LEU A 512 11.49 46.43 -12.70
N LYS A 513 12.76 46.13 -13.02
CA LYS A 513 13.60 47.01 -13.83
C LYS A 513 13.04 47.14 -15.24
N GLU A 514 12.78 48.38 -15.64
CA GLU A 514 12.28 48.72 -16.96
C GLU A 514 13.34 48.42 -18.04
N ASN A 515 12.91 47.98 -19.22
CA ASN A 515 13.77 47.68 -20.36
C ASN A 515 14.90 46.64 -20.12
N SER A 516 14.82 45.82 -19.07
CA SER A 516 15.78 44.74 -18.84
C SER A 516 15.57 43.58 -19.82
N GLU A 517 16.58 43.28 -20.63
CA GLU A 517 16.58 42.12 -21.54
C GLU A 517 16.50 40.79 -20.76
N LEU A 518 17.10 40.74 -19.56
CA LEU A 518 17.00 39.58 -18.67
C LEU A 518 15.54 39.36 -18.22
N ASN A 519 14.85 40.41 -17.81
CA ASN A 519 13.46 40.31 -17.37
C ASN A 519 12.54 39.86 -18.52
N LYS A 520 12.80 40.34 -19.75
CA LYS A 520 12.11 39.88 -20.96
C LYS A 520 12.40 38.41 -21.25
N GLN A 521 13.66 37.97 -21.15
CA GLN A 521 14.06 36.57 -21.37
C GLN A 521 13.32 35.61 -20.43
N TYR A 522 13.23 35.94 -19.14
CA TYR A 522 12.51 35.14 -18.15
C TYR A 522 11.02 35.47 -18.09
N GLY A 523 10.49 36.31 -18.99
CA GLY A 523 9.05 36.54 -19.14
C GLY A 523 8.36 37.14 -17.91
N TRP A 524 9.06 37.96 -17.11
CA TRP A 524 8.49 38.58 -15.91
C TRP A 524 7.39 39.58 -16.26
N LYS A 525 6.29 39.51 -15.52
CA LYS A 525 5.11 40.38 -15.67
C LYS A 525 4.74 40.98 -14.33
N GLN A 526 4.30 42.24 -14.33
CA GLN A 526 3.74 42.89 -13.17
C GLN A 526 2.28 42.45 -12.96
N LEU A 527 1.95 42.02 -11.75
CA LEU A 527 0.60 41.77 -11.25
C LEU A 527 0.19 42.86 -10.23
N GLU A 528 -1.03 42.75 -9.71
CA GLU A 528 -1.53 43.63 -8.65
C GLU A 528 -0.75 43.47 -7.33
N ASN A 529 -0.92 44.43 -6.43
CA ASN A 529 -0.33 44.40 -5.07
C ASN A 529 1.20 44.23 -5.05
N ASN A 530 1.94 44.84 -5.98
CA ASN A 530 3.41 44.74 -6.07
C ASN A 530 3.94 43.30 -6.17
N VAL A 531 3.19 42.40 -6.81
CA VAL A 531 3.67 41.05 -7.15
C VAL A 531 4.12 41.03 -8.60
N ILE A 532 5.24 40.38 -8.89
CA ILE A 532 5.63 40.03 -10.27
C ILE A 532 5.55 38.51 -10.43
N ALA A 533 5.31 38.04 -11.65
CA ALA A 533 5.16 36.62 -11.93
C ALA A 533 5.89 36.19 -13.20
N THR A 534 6.30 34.93 -13.25
CA THR A 534 6.85 34.26 -14.43
C THR A 534 6.35 32.81 -14.52
N ASN A 535 6.10 32.36 -15.75
CA ASN A 535 5.81 30.98 -16.10
C ASN A 535 6.95 30.34 -16.91
N TYR A 536 8.17 30.89 -16.87
CA TYR A 536 9.31 30.44 -17.67
C TYR A 536 9.66 28.96 -17.49
N LEU A 537 9.48 28.42 -16.27
CA LEU A 537 9.73 27.00 -15.98
C LEU A 537 8.57 26.08 -16.38
N ASN A 538 7.43 26.62 -16.82
CA ASN A 538 6.27 25.83 -17.20
C ASN A 538 6.63 24.89 -18.37
N GLY A 539 6.26 23.61 -18.23
CA GLY A 539 6.58 22.55 -19.18
C GLY A 539 7.99 21.96 -19.04
N LYS A 540 8.88 22.55 -18.21
CA LYS A 540 10.15 21.92 -17.87
C LYS A 540 9.92 20.84 -16.80
N VAL A 541 10.18 19.58 -17.17
CA VAL A 541 10.14 18.46 -16.22
C VAL A 541 11.40 18.49 -15.34
N LEU A 542 11.20 18.60 -14.03
CA LEU A 542 12.24 18.35 -13.05
C LEU A 542 12.22 16.86 -12.70
N GLU A 543 13.19 16.10 -13.23
CA GLU A 543 13.38 14.69 -12.89
C GLU A 543 13.39 14.45 -11.37
N GLY A 544 12.89 13.28 -10.95
CA GLY A 544 12.95 12.88 -9.55
C GLY A 544 14.40 12.72 -9.04
N MET A 545 14.58 13.01 -7.76
CA MET A 545 15.83 12.83 -7.04
C MET A 545 16.34 11.38 -7.17
N ARG A 546 17.64 11.21 -7.43
CA ARG A 546 18.25 9.87 -7.65
C ARG A 546 19.70 9.79 -7.17
N LEU A 547 20.21 8.58 -7.04
CA LEU A 547 21.64 8.35 -6.78
C LEU A 547 22.44 8.35 -8.09
N GLY A 548 23.57 9.04 -8.07
CA GLY A 548 24.60 8.93 -9.10
C GLY A 548 25.58 7.78 -8.84
N ASN A 549 26.47 7.54 -9.80
CA ASN A 549 27.41 6.42 -9.80
C ASN A 549 28.36 6.35 -8.58
N ASN A 550 28.51 7.45 -7.83
CA ASN A 550 29.40 7.55 -6.67
C ASN A 550 28.64 7.73 -5.34
N ASN A 551 27.38 7.28 -5.24
CA ASN A 551 26.51 7.49 -4.07
C ASN A 551 26.34 8.98 -3.68
N ASN A 552 26.37 9.87 -4.67
CA ASN A 552 25.97 11.26 -4.53
C ASN A 552 24.49 11.41 -4.90
N ILE A 553 23.76 12.21 -4.14
CA ILE A 553 22.38 12.57 -4.47
C ILE A 553 22.43 13.55 -5.64
N ILE A 554 21.67 13.24 -6.69
CA ILE A 554 21.40 14.11 -7.84
C ILE A 554 20.00 14.66 -7.67
N ILE A 555 19.89 15.97 -7.58
CA ILE A 555 18.64 16.73 -7.44
C ILE A 555 18.43 17.50 -8.73
N SER A 556 17.28 17.30 -9.37
CA SER A 556 16.92 18.11 -10.53
C SER A 556 16.50 19.51 -10.10
N GLN A 557 16.90 20.51 -10.88
CA GLN A 557 16.69 21.92 -10.54
C GLN A 557 16.36 22.76 -11.77
N GLY A 558 15.58 23.82 -11.55
CA GLY A 558 15.30 24.88 -12.51
C GLY A 558 15.50 26.24 -11.85
N TYR A 559 15.91 27.25 -12.62
CA TYR A 559 16.04 28.60 -12.08
C TYR A 559 15.52 29.65 -13.05
N VAL A 560 15.11 30.78 -12.48
CA VAL A 560 14.82 32.03 -13.17
C VAL A 560 15.64 33.15 -12.52
N GLU A 561 15.93 34.19 -13.27
CA GLU A 561 16.60 35.38 -12.74
C GLU A 561 15.75 36.62 -13.01
N VAL A 562 15.89 37.62 -12.15
CA VAL A 562 15.16 38.89 -12.25
C VAL A 562 16.05 40.05 -11.84
N GLU A 563 16.00 41.15 -12.60
CA GLU A 563 16.58 42.44 -12.25
C GLU A 563 15.51 43.37 -11.70
N LEU A 564 15.73 43.86 -10.49
CA LEU A 564 14.87 44.82 -9.82
C LEU A 564 15.65 46.12 -9.56
N GLU A 565 14.96 47.23 -9.46
CA GLU A 565 15.55 48.56 -9.25
C GLU A 565 15.02 49.18 -7.96
N VAL A 566 15.92 49.72 -7.13
CA VAL A 566 15.58 50.48 -5.93
C VAL A 566 15.03 51.84 -6.34
N THR A 567 13.82 52.19 -5.90
CA THR A 567 13.17 53.42 -6.34
C THR A 567 13.72 54.66 -5.62
N ASP A 568 13.47 55.83 -6.20
CA ASP A 568 13.79 57.15 -5.65
C ASP A 568 13.00 57.52 -4.38
N LYS A 569 11.96 56.75 -4.05
CA LYS A 569 11.14 56.93 -2.84
C LYS A 569 11.71 56.21 -1.62
N ALA A 570 12.75 55.40 -1.79
CA ALA A 570 13.40 54.71 -0.68
C ALA A 570 14.06 55.69 0.31
N THR A 571 14.10 55.32 1.58
CA THR A 571 14.70 56.12 2.65
C THR A 571 16.00 55.54 3.16
N ASN A 572 16.83 56.35 3.83
CA ASN A 572 18.08 55.87 4.41
C ASN A 572 17.83 54.82 5.49
N ASP A 573 18.62 53.76 5.47
CA ASP A 573 18.52 52.58 6.33
C ASP A 573 17.23 51.77 6.17
N GLU A 574 16.47 52.00 5.10
CA GLU A 574 15.27 51.21 4.80
C GLU A 574 15.62 49.78 4.40
N VAL A 575 15.08 48.80 5.11
CA VAL A 575 15.24 47.38 4.76
C VAL A 575 14.12 46.94 3.83
N LEU A 576 14.50 46.54 2.62
CA LEU A 576 13.60 46.03 1.59
C LEU A 576 13.69 44.50 1.55
N THR A 577 12.62 43.83 1.97
CA THR A 577 12.52 42.36 1.95
C THR A 577 11.73 41.91 0.72
N ASN A 578 12.35 41.10 -0.12
CA ASN A 578 11.75 40.53 -1.32
C ASN A 578 11.45 39.03 -1.11
N ILE A 579 10.21 38.59 -1.34
CA ILE A 579 9.74 37.23 -1.02
C ILE A 579 9.24 36.55 -2.31
N ALA A 580 9.86 35.43 -2.68
CA ALA A 580 9.47 34.62 -3.83
C ALA A 580 8.77 33.33 -3.39
N SER A 581 7.84 32.84 -4.20
CA SER A 581 7.13 31.59 -3.95
C SER A 581 6.72 30.86 -5.23
N ILE A 582 6.52 29.55 -5.13
CA ILE A 582 5.87 28.75 -6.17
C ILE A 582 4.36 29.03 -6.06
N ALA A 583 3.80 29.67 -7.07
CA ALA A 583 2.36 29.97 -7.12
C ALA A 583 1.54 28.83 -7.73
N GLY A 584 2.18 27.97 -8.52
CA GLY A 584 1.55 26.79 -9.08
C GLY A 584 2.55 25.75 -9.55
N GLN A 585 2.12 24.49 -9.47
CA GLN A 585 2.90 23.34 -9.92
C GLN A 585 1.99 22.20 -10.42
N ASN A 586 2.60 21.23 -11.07
CA ASN A 586 1.97 19.98 -11.47
C ASN A 586 2.88 18.79 -11.10
N PRO A 587 2.41 17.84 -10.27
CA PRO A 587 1.07 17.78 -9.67
C PRO A 587 0.84 18.78 -8.54
N SER A 588 -0.41 19.25 -8.39
CA SER A 588 -0.73 20.40 -7.53
C SER A 588 -0.57 20.17 -6.01
N LYS A 589 -0.51 18.90 -5.58
CA LYS A 589 -0.32 18.56 -4.17
C LYS A 589 1.15 18.33 -3.91
N ASP A 590 1.70 19.13 -3.02
CA ASP A 590 3.05 18.96 -2.47
C ASP A 590 3.01 18.18 -1.15
N ARG A 591 4.16 17.68 -0.69
CA ARG A 591 4.31 16.83 0.48
C ARG A 591 4.21 17.64 1.78
N ASP A 592 4.83 18.82 1.80
CA ASP A 592 4.98 19.68 2.97
C ASP A 592 4.75 21.19 2.70
N SER A 593 4.33 21.55 1.48
CA SER A 593 3.85 22.89 1.14
C SER A 593 2.50 22.92 0.42
N ASN A 594 1.90 24.10 0.27
CA ASN A 594 0.73 24.34 -0.57
C ASN A 594 0.97 25.54 -1.51
N PRO A 595 1.33 25.29 -2.78
CA PRO A 595 1.65 26.35 -3.74
C PRO A 595 0.62 27.49 -3.77
N GLY A 596 1.13 28.72 -3.65
CA GLY A 596 0.33 29.95 -3.68
C GLY A 596 -0.35 30.34 -2.36
N ASN A 597 -0.03 29.69 -1.23
CA ASN A 597 -0.60 30.00 0.09
C ASN A 597 0.19 31.03 0.93
N VAL A 598 1.33 31.53 0.43
CA VAL A 598 2.23 32.41 1.19
C VAL A 598 1.51 33.63 1.74
N LYS A 599 1.70 33.89 3.04
CA LYS A 599 1.13 35.05 3.73
C LYS A 599 2.15 36.18 3.80
N TYR A 600 1.89 37.28 3.11
CA TYR A 600 2.77 38.43 3.16
C TYR A 600 2.58 39.21 4.47
N PRO A 601 3.63 39.35 5.31
CA PRO A 601 3.52 40.05 6.58
C PRO A 601 3.40 41.56 6.38
N ASN A 602 2.81 42.25 7.36
CA ASN A 602 2.78 43.71 7.38
C ASN A 602 4.16 44.32 7.69
N ASP A 603 4.95 43.66 8.56
CA ASP A 603 6.33 44.04 8.86
C ASP A 603 7.30 43.26 7.96
N LEU A 604 7.54 43.80 6.76
CA LEU A 604 8.54 43.26 5.83
C LEU A 604 9.99 43.44 6.36
N PRO A 605 10.40 44.59 6.93
CA PRO A 605 11.75 44.76 7.48
C PRO A 605 12.15 43.67 8.50
N GLY A 606 11.26 43.36 9.46
CA GLY A 606 11.49 42.36 10.51
C GLY A 606 11.36 40.89 10.07
N TYR A 607 10.83 40.63 8.87
CA TYR A 607 10.57 39.27 8.38
C TYR A 607 11.82 38.40 8.33
N LYS A 608 11.78 37.21 8.93
CA LYS A 608 12.90 36.26 8.92
C LYS A 608 12.53 34.89 8.35
N GLY A 609 11.44 34.80 7.58
CA GLY A 609 10.87 33.53 7.15
C GLY A 609 10.19 32.83 8.32
N ASN A 610 10.55 31.57 8.56
CA ASN A 610 10.06 30.79 9.70
C ASN A 610 10.39 31.47 11.06
N GLU A 611 9.45 31.44 12.01
CA GLU A 611 9.63 32.03 13.34
C GLU A 611 10.78 31.40 14.14
N GLU A 612 11.10 30.13 13.88
CA GLU A 612 12.20 29.38 14.51
C GLU A 612 13.58 29.79 13.98
N ASN A 613 13.66 30.53 12.87
CA ASN A 613 14.93 31.04 12.39
C ASN A 613 15.57 31.96 13.42
N LYS A 614 16.89 31.89 13.55
CA LYS A 614 17.64 32.86 14.36
C LYS A 614 17.56 34.27 13.77
N ASN A 615 17.60 35.27 14.65
CA ASN A 615 17.50 36.68 14.26
C ASN A 615 18.76 37.18 13.53
N ASP A 616 19.93 36.61 13.84
CA ASP A 616 21.15 36.88 13.08
C ASP A 616 21.09 36.15 11.74
N LEU A 617 20.88 36.91 10.67
CA LEU A 617 20.76 36.40 9.30
C LEU A 617 22.12 36.26 8.58
N SER A 618 23.26 36.50 9.24
CA SER A 618 24.59 36.53 8.59
C SER A 618 25.30 35.18 8.48
N ASP A 619 24.77 34.12 9.11
CA ASP A 619 25.44 32.83 9.14
C ASP A 619 25.25 32.04 7.84
N LYS A 620 26.33 31.95 7.07
CA LYS A 620 26.39 31.20 5.82
C LYS A 620 26.26 29.67 5.98
N GLU A 621 26.44 29.14 7.20
CA GLU A 621 26.34 27.71 7.52
C GLU A 621 24.96 27.31 8.05
N TYR A 622 24.03 28.27 8.18
CA TYR A 622 22.66 28.05 8.65
C TYR A 622 21.66 27.92 7.50
N PHE A 623 20.58 27.16 7.72
CA PHE A 623 19.46 27.02 6.79
C PHE A 623 18.27 27.87 7.25
N TYR A 624 18.14 29.07 6.69
CA TYR A 624 17.01 29.96 6.94
C TYR A 624 15.80 29.51 6.13
N LYS A 625 14.77 28.97 6.81
CA LYS A 625 13.54 28.46 6.17
C LYS A 625 12.57 29.59 5.79
N GLY A 626 11.79 29.39 4.73
CA GLY A 626 10.60 30.18 4.40
C GLY A 626 9.46 29.95 5.40
N GLN A 627 8.22 30.33 5.08
CA GLN A 627 7.06 29.89 5.85
C GLN A 627 6.84 28.39 5.63
N GLU A 628 6.84 27.99 4.37
CA GLU A 628 6.95 26.63 3.88
C GLU A 628 8.25 26.52 3.03
N ASP A 629 8.47 25.41 2.35
CA ASP A 629 9.68 25.20 1.53
C ASP A 629 9.51 25.66 0.08
N ASP A 630 8.28 25.96 -0.36
CA ASP A 630 7.94 26.55 -1.65
C ASP A 630 8.13 28.09 -1.68
N ASP A 631 8.60 28.69 -0.59
CA ASP A 631 8.92 30.11 -0.46
C ASP A 631 10.32 30.41 0.10
N ASP A 632 10.89 31.55 -0.29
CA ASP A 632 12.15 32.06 0.27
C ASP A 632 12.24 33.59 0.10
N PHE A 633 13.12 34.23 0.89
CA PHE A 633 13.24 35.69 0.93
C PHE A 633 14.69 36.16 0.81
N GLU A 634 14.88 37.40 0.38
CA GLU A 634 16.17 38.09 0.38
C GLU A 634 15.98 39.54 0.82
N LYS A 635 17.05 40.16 1.33
CA LYS A 635 17.00 41.52 1.88
C LYS A 635 18.08 42.40 1.30
N VAL A 636 17.72 43.65 1.05
CA VAL A 636 18.67 44.74 0.85
C VAL A 636 18.37 45.86 1.84
N ILE A 637 19.39 46.62 2.21
CA ILE A 637 19.27 47.83 3.03
C ILE A 637 19.71 49.03 2.21
N VAL A 638 18.84 50.02 2.11
CA VAL A 638 19.10 51.23 1.33
C VAL A 638 20.02 52.11 2.13
N LYS A 639 21.22 52.34 1.62
CA LYS A 639 22.10 53.41 2.07
C LYS A 639 21.88 54.56 1.12
N VAL A 640 21.23 55.60 1.63
CA VAL A 640 21.32 56.89 0.98
C VAL A 640 22.73 57.36 1.30
N LYS A 641 23.67 57.10 0.38
CA LYS A 641 24.82 57.99 0.30
C LYS A 641 24.22 59.39 0.23
N GLU A 642 24.47 60.23 1.23
CA GLU A 642 24.30 61.69 1.07
C GLU A 642 24.77 61.98 -0.33
N ASN A 643 23.84 62.37 -1.21
CA ASN A 643 23.92 62.27 -2.66
C ASN A 643 25.30 61.83 -3.17
N PRO A 644 25.44 60.74 -3.96
CA PRO A 644 26.48 60.83 -4.97
C PRO A 644 26.10 62.12 -5.73
N ILE A 645 26.87 63.20 -5.51
CA ILE A 645 26.84 64.38 -6.35
C ILE A 645 26.82 63.76 -7.74
N PRO A 646 25.75 63.98 -8.54
CA PRO A 646 25.63 63.35 -9.86
C PRO A 646 26.98 63.54 -10.50
N GLU A 647 27.69 62.42 -10.79
CA GLU A 647 29.14 62.40 -11.08
C GLU A 647 29.57 63.76 -11.56
N LYS A 648 30.29 64.57 -10.74
CA LYS A 648 30.57 65.99 -11.03
C LYS A 648 30.77 66.16 -12.54
N LYS A 649 29.72 66.55 -13.25
CA LYS A 649 29.79 66.62 -14.70
C LYS A 649 30.51 67.92 -14.94
N TYR A 650 31.72 67.81 -15.48
CA TYR A 650 32.49 68.96 -15.91
C TYR A 650 32.21 69.13 -17.40
N ASP A 651 31.58 70.23 -17.76
CA ASP A 651 31.47 70.65 -19.17
C ASP A 651 32.15 72.02 -19.30
N LEU A 652 33.32 72.02 -19.93
CA LEU A 652 34.10 73.24 -20.18
C LEU A 652 34.12 73.51 -21.69
N ALA A 653 33.59 74.66 -22.11
CA ALA A 653 33.65 75.10 -23.49
C ALA A 653 34.78 76.11 -23.73
N LEU A 654 35.66 75.83 -24.69
CA LEU A 654 36.73 76.74 -25.11
C LEU A 654 36.31 77.57 -26.34
N ARG A 655 36.41 78.89 -26.27
CA ARG A 655 36.15 79.80 -27.40
C ARG A 655 37.37 80.67 -27.69
N LYS A 656 37.85 80.62 -28.93
CA LYS A 656 38.94 81.44 -29.47
C LYS A 656 38.43 82.47 -30.48
N SER A 657 38.83 83.72 -30.32
CA SER A 657 38.46 84.87 -31.16
C SER A 657 39.66 85.79 -31.40
N ILE A 658 39.71 86.47 -32.55
CA ILE A 658 40.67 87.54 -32.82
C ILE A 658 40.07 88.83 -32.27
N VAL A 659 40.80 89.52 -31.39
CA VAL A 659 40.34 90.77 -30.76
C VAL A 659 41.08 92.00 -31.27
N SER A 660 42.30 91.86 -31.79
CA SER A 660 42.93 92.94 -32.55
C SER A 660 43.95 92.44 -33.56
N ILE A 661 44.14 93.22 -34.63
CA ILE A 661 45.20 93.10 -35.62
C ILE A 661 45.94 94.43 -35.63
N ASP A 662 47.26 94.40 -35.40
CA ASP A 662 48.12 95.60 -35.31
C ASP A 662 47.57 96.68 -34.35
N GLY A 663 46.96 96.23 -33.25
CA GLY A 663 46.38 97.10 -32.22
C GLY A 663 44.98 97.64 -32.53
N LYS A 664 44.39 97.35 -33.69
CA LYS A 664 43.02 97.75 -34.06
C LYS A 664 42.04 96.59 -33.94
N GLU A 665 40.84 96.85 -33.42
CA GLU A 665 39.77 95.85 -33.35
C GLU A 665 39.20 95.55 -34.75
N PRO A 666 38.75 94.31 -35.04
CA PRO A 666 38.03 94.01 -36.28
C PRO A 666 36.71 94.81 -36.40
N GLU A 667 36.32 95.20 -37.62
CA GLU A 667 35.06 95.93 -37.88
C GLU A 667 33.83 95.22 -37.31
N VAL A 668 33.79 93.89 -37.44
CA VAL A 668 32.76 93.05 -36.82
C VAL A 668 33.37 92.32 -35.63
N SER A 669 32.83 92.55 -34.44
CA SER A 669 33.26 91.86 -33.23
C SER A 669 33.20 90.35 -33.39
N ARG A 670 34.31 89.68 -33.06
CA ARG A 670 34.45 88.22 -33.12
C ARG A 670 34.29 87.54 -31.77
N LEU A 671 33.90 88.30 -30.75
CA LEU A 671 33.65 87.77 -29.42
C LEU A 671 32.42 86.84 -29.45
N PRO A 672 32.51 85.66 -28.82
CA PRO A 672 31.38 84.73 -28.71
C PRO A 672 30.18 85.38 -28.00
N LYS A 673 29.02 85.38 -28.64
CA LYS A 673 27.74 85.76 -28.03
C LYS A 673 26.93 84.51 -27.69
N LEU A 674 26.44 84.45 -26.46
CA LEU A 674 25.61 83.36 -25.97
C LEU A 674 24.24 83.37 -26.68
N ASP A 675 23.81 82.22 -27.20
CA ASP A 675 22.47 82.05 -27.74
C ASP A 675 21.52 81.57 -26.63
N LEU A 676 20.66 82.47 -26.13
CA LEU A 676 19.71 82.21 -25.04
C LEU A 676 18.36 81.66 -25.54
N THR A 677 18.23 81.33 -26.83
CA THR A 677 16.94 80.93 -27.44
C THR A 677 16.55 79.48 -27.17
N THR A 678 17.42 78.67 -26.56
CA THR A 678 17.14 77.27 -26.25
C THR A 678 17.19 77.06 -24.73
N ASP A 679 16.12 76.53 -24.14
CA ASP A 679 16.13 76.14 -22.73
C ASP A 679 17.04 74.92 -22.56
N ARG A 680 17.96 74.98 -21.58
CA ARG A 680 18.83 73.85 -21.21
C ARG A 680 18.00 72.62 -20.85
N ASN A 681 16.83 72.81 -20.23
CA ASN A 681 15.93 71.71 -19.89
C ASN A 681 15.38 71.02 -21.16
N GLU A 682 15.13 71.77 -22.25
CA GLU A 682 14.73 71.19 -23.54
C GLU A 682 15.88 70.43 -24.25
N LEU A 683 17.13 70.86 -24.10
CA LEU A 683 18.30 70.16 -24.67
C LEU A 683 18.54 68.79 -24.02
N LEU A 684 18.38 68.73 -22.69
CA LEU A 684 18.53 67.52 -21.88
C LEU A 684 17.39 66.52 -22.11
N GLN A 685 16.15 66.99 -22.25
CA GLN A 685 14.97 66.13 -22.47
C GLN A 685 14.92 65.52 -23.89
N ASN A 686 15.41 66.25 -24.90
CA ASN A 686 15.37 65.80 -26.29
C ASN A 686 16.61 65.00 -26.74
N GLY A 687 17.56 64.72 -25.84
CA GLY A 687 18.79 63.98 -26.15
C GLY A 687 19.71 64.68 -27.17
N LYS A 688 19.59 66.00 -27.34
CA LYS A 688 20.30 66.78 -28.37
C LYS A 688 21.68 67.30 -27.94
N GLY A 689 22.13 67.02 -26.72
CA GLY A 689 23.48 67.34 -26.20
C GLY A 689 23.49 68.24 -24.95
N THR A 690 24.67 68.47 -24.36
CA THR A 690 24.89 69.28 -23.15
C THR A 690 25.49 70.68 -23.41
N THR A 691 26.00 70.93 -24.62
CA THR A 691 26.79 72.12 -24.97
C THR A 691 25.93 73.34 -25.28
N ILE A 692 26.32 74.52 -24.78
CA ILE A 692 25.64 75.79 -25.08
C ILE A 692 26.12 76.34 -26.43
N THR A 693 25.20 76.94 -27.20
CA THR A 693 25.54 77.53 -28.50
C THR A 693 26.13 78.94 -28.34
N TYR A 694 27.33 79.16 -28.90
CA TYR A 694 27.97 80.48 -28.97
C TYR A 694 28.09 80.93 -30.43
N LYS A 695 27.43 82.04 -30.77
CA LYS A 695 27.44 82.61 -32.12
C LYS A 695 28.54 83.65 -32.24
N HIS A 696 29.45 83.45 -33.19
CA HIS A 696 30.42 84.47 -33.59
C HIS A 696 31.01 84.21 -34.98
N PRO A 697 31.39 85.26 -35.73
CA PRO A 697 32.00 85.12 -37.05
C PRO A 697 33.31 84.32 -37.03
N LYS A 698 33.49 83.45 -38.03
CA LYS A 698 34.68 82.60 -38.22
C LYS A 698 35.36 82.78 -39.58
N ASN A 699 34.84 83.64 -40.45
CA ASN A 699 35.47 83.99 -41.72
C ASN A 699 36.92 84.49 -41.51
N PRO A 700 37.87 84.20 -42.42
CA PRO A 700 39.23 84.73 -42.34
C PRO A 700 39.26 86.26 -42.27
N LEU A 701 40.27 86.81 -41.60
CA LEU A 701 40.61 88.23 -41.64
C LEU A 701 41.93 88.38 -42.40
N GLU A 702 42.02 89.40 -43.25
CA GLU A 702 43.24 89.70 -43.99
C GLU A 702 44.27 90.36 -43.07
N VAL A 703 45.53 89.97 -43.22
CA VAL A 703 46.68 90.48 -42.49
C VAL A 703 47.86 90.64 -43.44
N ASN A 704 48.74 91.59 -43.16
CA ASN A 704 50.00 91.71 -43.88
C ASN A 704 51.07 90.84 -43.24
N ILE A 705 52.10 90.48 -44.01
CA ILE A 705 53.28 89.81 -43.45
C ILE A 705 53.90 90.71 -42.37
N GLY A 706 54.11 90.16 -41.18
CA GLY A 706 54.64 90.90 -40.02
C GLY A 706 53.57 91.49 -39.10
N SER A 707 52.28 91.44 -39.46
CA SER A 707 51.20 91.89 -38.59
C SER A 707 51.16 91.12 -37.26
N THR A 708 50.89 91.83 -36.17
CA THR A 708 50.64 91.25 -34.85
C THR A 708 49.15 90.97 -34.69
N VAL A 709 48.77 89.71 -34.44
CA VAL A 709 47.38 89.32 -34.15
C VAL A 709 47.23 88.99 -32.68
N LYS A 710 46.26 89.63 -32.01
CA LYS A 710 45.89 89.35 -30.62
C LYS A 710 44.64 88.47 -30.59
N TYR A 711 44.76 87.31 -29.95
CA TYR A 711 43.64 86.40 -29.70
C TYR A 711 43.12 86.56 -28.27
N GLN A 712 41.81 86.36 -28.09
CA GLN A 712 41.20 86.05 -26.81
C GLN A 712 40.79 84.58 -26.81
N ILE A 713 41.20 83.86 -25.79
CA ILE A 713 40.79 82.48 -25.53
C ILE A 713 40.07 82.49 -24.19
N LYS A 714 38.82 82.05 -24.19
CA LYS A 714 37.94 82.05 -23.01
C LYS A 714 37.38 80.66 -22.77
N VAL A 715 37.47 80.19 -21.54
CA VAL A 715 36.86 78.95 -21.06
C VAL A 715 35.55 79.33 -20.36
N TYR A 716 34.47 78.64 -20.70
CA TYR A 716 33.18 78.74 -20.05
C TYR A 716 32.92 77.46 -19.28
N ASN A 717 32.48 77.59 -18.04
CA ASN A 717 31.90 76.47 -17.32
C ASN A 717 30.42 76.38 -17.72
N GLU A 718 30.06 75.32 -18.41
CA GLU A 718 28.69 75.06 -18.89
C GLU A 718 27.87 74.24 -17.88
N GLU A 719 28.50 73.81 -16.79
CA GLU A 719 27.87 73.08 -15.69
C GLU A 719 27.87 73.87 -14.37
N VAL A 720 27.00 73.48 -13.46
CA VAL A 720 26.95 74.04 -12.09
C VAL A 720 28.17 73.66 -11.25
N THR A 721 28.88 72.60 -11.66
CA THR A 721 30.09 72.13 -11.00
C THR A 721 31.26 73.02 -11.34
N GLU A 722 31.96 73.60 -10.35
CA GLU A 722 33.21 74.33 -10.58
C GLU A 722 34.24 73.46 -11.33
N GLY A 723 34.63 73.90 -12.53
CA GLY A 723 35.69 73.29 -13.33
C GLY A 723 36.91 74.20 -13.46
N ILE A 724 38.11 73.60 -13.51
CA ILE A 724 39.37 74.31 -13.68
C ILE A 724 40.03 73.84 -14.98
N ALA A 725 40.29 74.76 -15.91
CA ALA A 725 41.17 74.49 -17.04
C ALA A 725 42.62 74.67 -16.59
N THR A 726 43.40 73.59 -16.57
CA THR A 726 44.78 73.61 -16.06
C THR A 726 45.82 73.95 -17.13
N GLU A 727 45.52 73.70 -18.40
CA GLU A 727 46.42 73.93 -19.52
C GLU A 727 45.64 74.19 -20.82
N ILE A 728 46.15 75.08 -21.69
CA ILE A 728 45.55 75.39 -23.00
C ILE A 728 46.63 75.21 -24.08
N HIS A 729 46.36 74.31 -25.03
CA HIS A 729 47.23 74.08 -26.19
C HIS A 729 46.63 74.77 -27.42
N ASP A 730 47.47 75.49 -28.16
CA ASP A 730 47.07 76.16 -29.40
C ASP A 730 48.04 75.81 -30.52
N LYS A 731 47.54 75.10 -31.53
CA LYS A 731 48.33 74.74 -32.70
C LYS A 731 48.37 75.92 -33.68
N LEU A 732 49.51 76.60 -33.73
CA LEU A 732 49.71 77.71 -34.66
C LEU A 732 49.87 77.19 -36.10
N PRO A 733 49.22 77.80 -37.11
CA PRO A 733 49.45 77.48 -38.51
C PRO A 733 50.86 77.88 -38.94
N ASN A 734 51.35 77.28 -40.02
CA ASN A 734 52.61 77.68 -40.64
C ASN A 734 52.60 79.19 -40.90
N HIS A 735 53.72 79.85 -40.60
CA HIS A 735 53.90 81.30 -40.70
C HIS A 735 53.23 82.17 -39.61
N LEU A 736 52.58 81.56 -38.60
CA LEU A 736 52.21 82.25 -37.37
C LEU A 736 53.10 81.79 -36.21
N LYS A 737 53.72 82.74 -35.50
CA LYS A 737 54.54 82.47 -34.31
C LYS A 737 54.14 83.35 -33.14
N LEU A 738 54.46 82.91 -31.92
CA LEU A 738 54.32 83.70 -30.71
C LEU A 738 55.24 84.93 -30.82
N LYS A 739 54.69 86.12 -30.57
CA LYS A 739 55.46 87.36 -30.64
C LYS A 739 56.55 87.38 -29.57
N GLU A 740 57.81 87.50 -30.01
CA GLU A 740 58.99 87.60 -29.15
C GLU A 740 58.87 88.81 -28.20
N ASN A 741 59.31 88.64 -26.96
CA ASN A 741 59.29 89.67 -25.91
C ASN A 741 57.91 90.29 -25.60
N SER A 742 56.80 89.61 -25.94
CA SER A 742 55.45 90.07 -25.60
C SER A 742 55.17 89.97 -24.10
N GLU A 743 55.04 91.11 -23.42
CA GLU A 743 54.63 91.18 -22.01
C GLU A 743 53.26 90.53 -21.76
N LEU A 744 52.34 90.64 -22.73
CA LEU A 744 51.04 89.97 -22.67
C LEU A 744 51.18 88.45 -22.66
N ASN A 745 52.03 87.89 -23.53
CA ASN A 745 52.21 86.44 -23.60
C ASN A 745 52.86 85.90 -22.33
N LYS A 746 53.84 86.63 -21.76
CA LYS A 746 54.45 86.32 -20.45
C LYS A 746 53.42 86.35 -19.33
N GLN A 747 52.59 87.40 -19.27
CA GLN A 747 51.54 87.56 -18.25
C GLN A 747 50.56 86.37 -18.24
N TYR A 748 50.18 85.88 -19.42
CA TYR A 748 49.27 84.73 -19.57
C TYR A 748 50.00 83.38 -19.67
N GLY A 749 51.32 83.33 -19.46
CA GLY A 749 52.10 82.09 -19.37
C GLY A 749 52.31 81.34 -20.69
N TRP A 750 52.10 81.97 -21.84
CA TRP A 750 52.27 81.32 -23.14
C TRP A 750 53.73 80.98 -23.43
N LYS A 751 53.96 79.74 -23.85
CA LYS A 751 55.25 79.21 -24.31
C LYS A 751 55.01 78.57 -25.67
N GLN A 752 55.90 78.81 -26.63
CA GLN A 752 55.84 78.23 -27.97
C GLN A 752 56.87 77.13 -28.11
#